data_AF-A0A9P5LDB5-F1
#
_entry.id   AF-A0A9P5LDB5-F1
#
_cell.length_a   1.000
_cell.length_b   1.000
_cell.length_c   1.000
_cell.angle_alpha   90.00
_cell.angle_beta   90.00
_cell.angle_gamma   90.00
#
_symmetry.space_group_name_H-M   'P 1'
#
loop_
_entity.id
_entity.type
_entity.pdbx_description
1 polymer ?
#
loop_
_entity_poly.entity_id
_entity_poly.type
_entity_poly.pdbx_seq_one_letter_code
_entity_poly.pdbx_strand_id
1 'polypeptide(L)'
;MWSNDKSLFLILSALALRANGQSCPEVYIFGARETTASAGFGSAGAMIDMIIADHPNATSEAIVYPACGGQSSCGSISYADSAKAGTSAVATVVNDFNTECPDTQIVLVGYSQGGQIMDNALCGGGDSGAGITDTTVPISTSALKMIKATILMGDPRYVSGLAYGVGTCTSGGFDARASGFVCPSASKVQLYCDAEDPYCCNGSDAAHHQQYVSLYGDEALAFVNSKLATSTDSSDDATTVATTVADDTTETSAVATAAGASIPLRHLRAWSRRLPQIAITRRTYADIIVKVPQMAESISEGTLEQFSKRLGQFVEQDEEIATVETDKIDVAVNAPEAGTIREFLVSEKDTVIVGQGLVRLELGDTPPSIDNEVPQESRPENEKSYPITEDPEPIRNIKEQPDLAVPPPVVVMHTEPESISTSSIASADGPNPGHREEYRLKMNRMRLRIAERLKQSQNSAAPLTTFNEVDMSSIIELWKLHKNDVLERTGTKLGFMGAITRACVLALRDLPIVNASIEGPNGGDTIVYRNYIDIGITVASANGLATPVLRNVETMDMVGIEKSIADMGQKGRNGKLTIEDMTGGTFTIDESGVFGSLMGTTMINLPQTAVLGVHSIRERPIAVNGKVQVRPMMYLSLTYDHRLLDGREGTGFLVKVKEYMEDPRRLLL
;
A
#
# COMPACT_ATOMS: atom_id res chain seq x y z
N MET A 1 20.14 -8.93 48.34
CA MET A 1 20.40 -7.51 48.67
C MET A 1 21.31 -6.93 47.60
N TRP A 2 20.74 -6.58 46.45
CA TRP A 2 21.26 -5.62 45.46
C TRP A 2 20.04 -5.19 44.62
N SER A 3 20.04 -3.92 44.20
CA SER A 3 18.83 -3.21 43.82
C SER A 3 18.42 -3.42 42.36
N ASN A 4 17.12 -3.24 42.09
CA ASN A 4 16.68 -2.80 40.77
C ASN A 4 17.41 -1.52 40.39
N ASP A 5 17.93 -1.46 39.16
CA ASP A 5 18.23 -0.19 38.52
C ASP A 5 17.85 -0.27 37.03
N LYS A 6 16.63 0.16 36.71
CA LYS A 6 16.11 0.20 35.33
C LYS A 6 16.67 1.37 34.52
N SER A 7 17.52 2.20 35.13
CA SER A 7 18.06 3.44 34.57
C SER A 7 19.12 3.23 33.49
N LEU A 8 19.73 2.03 33.42
CA LEU A 8 20.88 1.78 32.55
C LEU A 8 20.53 1.49 31.08
N PHE A 9 19.29 1.08 30.78
CA PHE A 9 18.89 0.67 29.43
C PHE A 9 18.38 1.82 28.53
N LEU A 10 18.10 3.00 29.10
CA LEU A 10 17.69 4.20 28.34
C LEU A 10 18.87 5.03 27.84
N ILE A 11 20.08 4.82 28.40
CA ILE A 11 21.29 5.61 28.07
C ILE A 11 22.00 5.09 26.80
N LEU A 12 21.72 3.85 26.38
CA LEU A 12 22.43 3.19 25.28
C LEU A 12 21.97 3.60 23.87
N SER A 13 20.78 4.19 23.72
CA SER A 13 20.36 4.77 22.43
C SER A 13 20.97 6.15 22.18
N ALA A 14 21.19 6.96 23.23
CA ALA A 14 21.83 8.27 23.12
C ALA A 14 23.33 8.17 22.75
N LEU A 15 24.01 7.08 23.12
CA LEU A 15 25.42 6.89 22.76
C LEU A 15 25.66 6.57 21.27
N ALA A 16 24.63 6.24 20.48
CA ALA A 16 24.80 5.88 19.07
C ALA A 16 25.29 7.07 18.20
N LEU A 17 24.99 8.32 18.57
CA LEU A 17 25.50 9.51 17.87
C LEU A 17 27.00 9.74 18.08
N ARG A 18 27.62 9.17 19.13
CA ARG A 18 29.04 9.42 19.45
C ARG A 18 30.06 8.67 18.58
N ALA A 19 29.61 7.88 17.60
CA ALA A 19 30.50 7.08 16.74
C ALA A 19 31.03 7.82 15.50
N ASN A 20 30.31 8.82 14.96
CA ASN A 20 30.52 9.32 13.59
C ASN A 20 30.96 10.78 13.43
N GLY A 21 31.26 11.51 14.53
CA GLY A 21 31.86 12.86 14.45
C GLY A 21 31.04 13.88 13.64
N GLN A 22 29.73 13.71 13.63
CA GLN A 22 28.82 14.48 12.77
C GLN A 22 28.56 15.85 13.39
N SER A 23 28.77 16.92 12.62
CA SER A 23 28.54 18.29 13.05
C SER A 23 27.05 18.55 13.29
N CYS A 24 26.72 19.33 14.32
CA CYS A 24 25.36 19.81 14.55
C CYS A 24 24.80 20.47 13.27
N PRO A 25 23.58 20.11 12.85
CA PRO A 25 22.97 20.67 11.64
C PRO A 25 22.50 22.10 11.87
N GLU A 26 22.25 22.83 10.79
CA GLU A 26 21.75 24.21 10.85
C GLU A 26 20.30 24.26 11.35
N VAL A 27 19.47 23.34 10.86
CA VAL A 27 18.05 23.18 11.20
C VAL A 27 17.79 21.73 11.61
N TYR A 28 17.01 21.53 12.67
CA TYR A 28 16.58 20.23 13.16
C TYR A 28 15.07 20.19 13.36
N ILE A 29 14.41 19.15 12.86
CA ILE A 29 12.95 19.06 12.81
C ILE A 29 12.47 17.88 13.66
N PHE A 30 11.72 18.16 14.72
CA PHE A 30 11.03 17.11 15.49
C PHE A 30 9.62 16.93 14.92
N GLY A 31 9.26 15.69 14.59
CA GLY A 31 7.93 15.35 14.10
C GLY A 31 7.14 14.45 15.04
N ALA A 32 5.87 14.75 15.29
CA ALA A 32 4.98 13.91 16.09
C ALA A 32 3.72 13.54 15.30
N ARG A 33 3.51 12.23 15.13
CA ARG A 33 2.40 11.61 14.40
C ARG A 33 1.06 11.69 15.11
N GLU A 34 0.01 11.33 14.39
CA GLU A 34 -1.36 11.21 14.87
C GLU A 34 -1.67 9.92 15.66
N THR A 35 -2.81 9.91 16.35
CA THR A 35 -3.29 8.73 17.09
C THR A 35 -3.45 7.52 16.17
N THR A 36 -3.04 6.33 16.65
CA THR A 36 -3.02 5.04 15.95
C THR A 36 -2.03 4.90 14.78
N ALA A 37 -1.33 5.96 14.40
CA ALA A 37 -0.28 5.89 13.40
C ALA A 37 0.90 5.01 13.88
N SER A 38 1.52 4.29 12.95
CA SER A 38 2.75 3.53 13.21
C SER A 38 3.91 4.45 13.55
N ALA A 39 4.89 3.95 14.33
CA ALA A 39 6.07 4.74 14.72
C ALA A 39 6.78 5.37 13.50
N GLY A 40 7.18 6.63 13.64
CA GLY A 40 7.56 7.51 12.54
C GLY A 40 6.78 8.83 12.59
N PHE A 41 6.73 9.54 11.47
CA PHE A 41 6.14 10.88 11.38
C PHE A 41 4.61 10.92 11.19
N GLY A 42 3.99 9.83 10.71
CA GLY A 42 2.57 9.86 10.31
C GLY A 42 2.30 10.95 9.26
N SER A 43 1.14 11.59 9.35
CA SER A 43 0.73 12.70 8.48
C SER A 43 1.56 13.98 8.67
N ALA A 44 2.29 14.14 9.78
CA ALA A 44 3.30 15.21 9.90
C ALA A 44 4.45 15.04 8.89
N GLY A 45 4.69 13.82 8.38
CA GLY A 45 5.78 13.52 7.47
C GLY A 45 5.76 14.36 6.20
N ALA A 46 4.60 14.55 5.57
CA ALA A 46 4.49 15.35 4.35
C ALA A 46 4.89 16.83 4.56
N MET A 47 4.58 17.41 5.72
CA MET A 47 5.01 18.77 6.07
C MET A 47 6.53 18.83 6.34
N ILE A 48 7.10 17.78 6.95
CA ILE A 48 8.54 17.68 7.22
C ILE A 48 9.31 17.52 5.90
N ASP A 49 8.83 16.70 4.98
CA ASP A 49 9.40 16.53 3.64
C ASP A 49 9.42 17.86 2.86
N MET A 50 8.36 18.68 2.97
CA MET A 50 8.32 20.03 2.39
C MET A 50 9.38 20.97 3.01
N ILE A 51 9.58 20.93 4.32
CA ILE A 51 10.60 21.75 5.00
C ILE A 51 12.01 21.29 4.60
N ILE A 52 12.27 19.98 4.52
CA ILE A 52 13.57 19.43 4.11
C ILE A 52 13.87 19.75 2.63
N ALA A 53 12.84 19.78 1.77
CA ALA A 53 13.01 20.14 0.36
C ALA A 53 13.49 21.59 0.18
N ASP A 54 13.04 22.52 1.03
CA ASP A 54 13.46 23.93 1.02
C ASP A 54 14.75 24.18 1.83
N HIS A 55 14.99 23.38 2.88
CA HIS A 55 16.18 23.40 3.73
C HIS A 55 16.96 22.08 3.61
N PRO A 56 17.72 21.84 2.53
CA PRO A 56 18.35 20.53 2.25
C PRO A 56 19.47 20.12 3.22
N ASN A 57 19.91 21.03 4.11
CA ASN A 57 20.83 20.75 5.22
C ASN A 57 20.10 20.43 6.54
N ALA A 58 18.77 20.48 6.56
CA ALA A 58 17.97 20.12 7.73
C ALA A 58 17.96 18.61 7.95
N THR A 59 17.95 18.19 9.20
CA THR A 59 17.71 16.79 9.59
C THR A 59 16.45 16.70 10.45
N SER A 60 15.84 15.52 10.50
CA SER A 60 14.60 15.31 11.24
C SER A 60 14.58 14.02 12.04
N GLU A 61 13.91 14.02 13.19
CA GLU A 61 13.58 12.80 13.92
C GLU A 61 12.13 12.75 14.41
N ALA A 62 11.59 11.55 14.49
CA ALA A 62 10.23 11.32 14.95
C ALA A 62 10.20 11.13 16.47
N ILE A 63 9.31 11.85 17.16
CA ILE A 63 9.07 11.68 18.59
C ILE A 63 8.54 10.27 18.86
N VAL A 64 9.30 9.51 19.65
CA VAL A 64 8.95 8.14 20.04
C VAL A 64 8.04 8.19 21.27
N TYR A 65 6.75 7.98 21.05
CA TYR A 65 5.71 7.88 22.08
C TYR A 65 4.59 6.93 21.63
N PRO A 66 3.64 6.53 22.51
CA PRO A 66 2.64 5.50 22.18
C PRO A 66 1.71 5.84 21.01
N ALA A 67 1.33 7.11 20.86
CA ALA A 67 0.32 7.57 19.90
C ALA A 67 -0.96 6.72 19.91
N CYS A 68 -1.49 6.40 21.10
CA CYS A 68 -2.61 5.50 21.27
C CYS A 68 -3.86 6.18 21.84
N GLY A 69 -5.03 5.59 21.58
CA GLY A 69 -6.32 5.98 22.15
C GLY A 69 -7.04 4.83 22.87
N GLY A 70 -6.31 3.80 23.30
CA GLY A 70 -6.83 2.57 23.91
C GLY A 70 -6.96 1.37 22.96
N GLN A 71 -6.63 1.51 21.68
CA GLN A 71 -6.67 0.42 20.71
C GLN A 71 -5.54 -0.60 20.95
N SER A 72 -5.81 -1.89 20.72
CA SER A 72 -4.81 -2.95 20.85
C SER A 72 -3.64 -2.82 19.86
N SER A 73 -3.88 -2.24 18.68
CA SER A 73 -2.88 -1.95 17.65
C SER A 73 -1.77 -0.98 18.09
N CYS A 74 -2.00 -0.20 19.14
CA CYS A 74 -1.03 0.75 19.71
C CYS A 74 -0.70 0.43 21.19
N GLY A 75 -0.88 -0.82 21.60
CA GLY A 75 -0.51 -1.32 22.93
C GLY A 75 -1.57 -1.14 24.02
N SER A 76 -2.82 -0.81 23.66
CA SER A 76 -3.94 -0.62 24.60
C SER A 76 -3.73 0.48 25.65
N ILE A 77 -2.76 1.38 25.44
CA ILE A 77 -2.50 2.53 26.31
C ILE A 77 -3.62 3.55 26.14
N SER A 78 -4.14 4.09 27.24
CA SER A 78 -5.23 5.07 27.20
C SER A 78 -4.82 6.34 26.45
N TYR A 79 -5.79 7.08 25.89
CA TYR A 79 -5.50 8.35 25.22
C TYR A 79 -4.74 9.32 26.12
N ALA A 80 -5.19 9.44 27.37
CA ALA A 80 -4.60 10.30 28.39
C ALA A 80 -3.14 9.91 28.71
N ASP A 81 -2.88 8.62 28.96
CA ASP A 81 -1.54 8.12 29.26
C ASP A 81 -0.59 8.27 28.06
N SER A 82 -1.11 8.11 26.84
CA SER A 82 -0.36 8.33 25.60
C SER A 82 0.05 9.79 25.43
N ALA A 83 -0.89 10.73 25.59
CA ALA A 83 -0.62 12.17 25.53
C ALA A 83 0.35 12.62 26.65
N LYS A 84 0.22 12.08 27.86
CA LYS A 84 1.12 12.35 28.98
C LYS A 84 2.54 11.82 28.75
N ALA A 85 2.68 10.60 28.26
CA ALA A 85 3.96 10.02 27.89
C ALA A 85 4.61 10.79 26.73
N GLY A 86 3.84 11.15 25.70
CA GLY A 86 4.32 11.93 24.56
C GLY A 86 4.76 13.34 24.93
N THR A 87 4.01 14.04 25.78
CA THR A 87 4.40 15.38 26.28
C THR A 87 5.77 15.32 26.98
N SER A 88 5.98 14.27 27.79
CA SER A 88 7.25 14.03 28.49
C SER A 88 8.37 13.67 27.52
N ALA A 89 8.08 12.91 26.46
CA ALA A 89 9.03 12.55 25.41
C ALA A 89 9.49 13.77 24.60
N VAL A 90 8.57 14.63 24.14
CA VAL A 90 8.92 15.89 23.44
C VAL A 90 9.87 16.73 24.30
N ALA A 91 9.50 16.95 25.56
CA ALA A 91 10.32 17.74 26.48
C ALA A 91 11.72 17.16 26.68
N THR A 92 11.83 15.83 26.81
CA THR A 92 13.11 15.14 27.02
C THR A 92 14.01 15.28 25.79
N VAL A 93 13.56 14.80 24.62
CA VAL A 93 14.42 14.74 23.43
C VAL A 93 14.81 16.15 22.95
N VAL A 94 13.91 17.13 23.01
CA VAL A 94 14.22 18.52 22.60
C VAL A 94 15.22 19.19 23.56
N ASN A 95 15.16 18.91 24.86
CA ASN A 95 16.12 19.45 25.84
C ASN A 95 17.49 18.76 25.74
N ASP A 96 17.51 17.44 25.57
CA ASP A 96 18.73 16.66 25.40
C ASP A 96 19.44 17.07 24.10
N PHE A 97 18.72 17.15 22.98
CA PHE A 97 19.26 17.62 21.71
C PHE A 97 19.83 19.04 21.80
N ASN A 98 19.13 19.99 22.44
CA ASN A 98 19.67 21.34 22.63
C ASN A 98 20.91 21.38 23.54
N THR A 99 21.09 20.38 24.42
CA THR A 99 22.30 20.26 25.24
C THR A 99 23.50 19.79 24.41
N GLU A 100 23.26 18.94 23.40
CA GLU A 100 24.30 18.48 22.46
C GLU A 100 24.59 19.49 21.34
N CYS A 101 23.54 20.14 20.83
CA CYS A 101 23.57 21.11 19.73
C CYS A 101 22.91 22.44 20.15
N PRO A 102 23.60 23.31 20.91
CA PRO A 102 23.02 24.50 21.50
C PRO A 102 22.64 25.60 20.51
N ASP A 103 23.31 25.64 19.34
CA ASP A 103 23.15 26.69 18.33
C ASP A 103 22.29 26.28 17.12
N THR A 104 21.85 25.02 17.05
CA THR A 104 20.98 24.50 15.97
C THR A 104 19.56 25.07 16.08
N GLN A 105 18.99 25.52 14.96
CA GLN A 105 17.61 26.00 14.91
C GLN A 105 16.63 24.83 14.93
N ILE A 106 15.57 24.91 15.73
CA ILE A 106 14.62 23.81 15.91
C ILE A 106 13.26 24.17 15.30
N VAL A 107 12.67 23.22 14.58
CA VAL A 107 11.28 23.26 14.12
C VAL A 107 10.51 22.08 14.73
N LEU A 108 9.29 22.32 15.19
CA LEU A 108 8.39 21.27 15.68
C LEU A 108 7.22 21.09 14.69
N VAL A 109 6.83 19.87 14.37
CA VAL A 109 5.70 19.56 13.50
C VAL A 109 4.85 18.44 14.12
N GLY A 110 3.64 18.76 14.56
CA GLY A 110 2.73 17.84 15.25
C GLY A 110 1.40 17.67 14.53
N TYR A 111 0.89 16.44 14.46
CA TYR A 111 -0.40 16.12 13.84
C TYR A 111 -1.33 15.43 14.84
N SER A 112 -2.58 15.88 14.98
CA SER A 112 -3.57 15.30 15.91
C SER A 112 -3.04 15.24 17.36
N GLN A 113 -3.02 14.05 18.00
CA GLN A 113 -2.38 13.85 19.32
C GLN A 113 -0.88 14.26 19.32
N GLY A 114 -0.20 14.17 18.18
CA GLY A 114 1.16 14.69 17.99
C GLY A 114 1.25 16.22 18.12
N GLY A 115 0.19 16.92 17.69
CA GLY A 115 0.00 18.35 17.95
C GLY A 115 -0.15 18.61 19.45
N GLN A 116 -1.10 17.93 20.10
CA GLN A 116 -1.37 18.06 21.54
C GLN A 116 -0.12 17.91 22.40
N ILE A 117 0.73 16.91 22.14
CA ILE A 117 1.93 16.69 22.96
C ILE A 117 3.01 17.76 22.74
N MET A 118 3.07 18.35 21.54
CA MET A 118 3.94 19.48 21.24
C MET A 118 3.41 20.78 21.84
N ASP A 119 2.10 21.07 21.74
CA ASP A 119 1.46 22.21 22.39
C ASP A 119 1.64 22.15 23.92
N ASN A 120 1.41 20.99 24.54
CA ASN A 120 1.63 20.80 25.97
C ASN A 120 3.11 21.01 26.36
N ALA A 121 4.07 20.51 25.59
CA ALA A 121 5.50 20.66 25.89
C ALA A 121 6.04 22.09 25.64
N LEU A 122 5.50 22.79 24.64
CA LEU A 122 5.92 24.13 24.23
C LEU A 122 5.22 25.25 25.01
N CYS A 123 3.96 25.06 25.38
CA CYS A 123 3.11 26.08 25.98
C CYS A 123 2.84 25.85 27.47
N GLY A 124 3.09 24.65 28.01
CA GLY A 124 2.82 24.32 29.41
C GLY A 124 1.31 24.34 29.70
N GLY A 125 0.90 25.01 30.79
CA GLY A 125 -0.51 25.32 31.08
C GLY A 125 -1.35 24.16 31.62
N GLY A 126 -0.79 22.94 31.71
CA GLY A 126 -1.48 21.74 32.16
C GLY A 126 -2.46 21.17 31.13
N ASP A 127 -2.84 19.92 31.35
CA ASP A 127 -3.78 19.18 30.51
C ASP A 127 -4.59 18.22 31.38
N SER A 128 -5.85 18.57 31.65
CA SER A 128 -6.76 17.74 32.44
C SER A 128 -7.20 16.47 31.73
N GLY A 129 -7.28 16.47 30.39
CA GLY A 129 -7.62 15.28 29.60
C GLY A 129 -6.51 14.24 29.67
N ALA A 130 -5.25 14.68 29.60
CA ALA A 130 -4.06 13.84 29.78
C ALA A 130 -3.63 13.60 31.23
N GLY A 131 -4.29 14.22 32.22
CA GLY A 131 -3.90 14.11 33.64
C GLY A 131 -2.53 14.73 33.96
N ILE A 132 -2.17 15.81 33.26
CA ILE A 132 -0.99 16.66 33.48
C ILE A 132 -1.44 17.86 34.33
N THR A 133 -1.07 17.86 35.62
CA THR A 133 -1.43 18.95 36.55
C THR A 133 -0.36 20.02 36.69
N ASP A 134 0.86 19.78 36.18
CA ASP A 134 1.92 20.77 36.14
C ASP A 134 1.63 21.77 35.02
N THR A 135 1.66 23.07 35.34
CA THR A 135 1.37 24.16 34.41
C THR A 135 2.63 24.87 33.92
N THR A 136 3.81 24.49 34.40
CA THR A 136 5.10 24.97 33.87
C THR A 136 5.31 24.49 32.42
N VAL A 137 6.22 25.16 31.69
CA VAL A 137 6.60 24.75 30.33
C VAL A 137 7.67 23.65 30.43
N PRO A 138 7.43 22.42 29.94
CA PRO A 138 8.40 21.33 30.03
C PRO A 138 9.72 21.54 29.25
N ILE A 139 9.68 22.28 28.13
CA ILE A 139 10.89 22.60 27.36
C ILE A 139 11.68 23.71 28.06
N SER A 140 12.98 23.50 28.19
CA SER A 140 13.93 24.41 28.85
C SER A 140 14.07 25.76 28.14
N THR A 141 14.43 26.80 28.89
CA THR A 141 14.57 28.16 28.33
C THR A 141 15.68 28.28 27.28
N SER A 142 16.68 27.39 27.25
CA SER A 142 17.67 27.34 26.16
C SER A 142 17.04 26.76 24.89
N ALA A 143 16.40 25.60 24.98
CA ALA A 143 15.75 24.96 23.84
C ALA A 143 14.60 25.82 23.27
N LEU A 144 13.83 26.47 24.14
CA LEU A 144 12.79 27.44 23.74
C LEU A 144 13.32 28.62 22.91
N LYS A 145 14.59 29.03 23.04
CA LYS A 145 15.19 30.08 22.18
C LYS A 145 15.53 29.55 20.78
N MET A 146 15.84 28.26 20.71
CA MET A 146 16.27 27.59 19.48
C MET A 146 15.11 27.11 18.64
N ILE A 147 13.98 26.75 19.25
CA ILE A 147 12.71 26.58 18.53
C ILE A 147 12.35 27.89 17.82
N LYS A 148 12.23 27.86 16.49
CA LYS A 148 11.89 29.01 15.65
C LYS A 148 10.43 28.96 15.18
N ALA A 149 9.98 27.78 14.77
CA ALA A 149 8.62 27.53 14.29
C ALA A 149 8.04 26.24 14.90
N THR A 150 6.72 26.19 15.01
CA THR A 150 5.95 25.04 15.48
C THR A 150 4.66 24.98 14.67
N ILE A 151 4.48 23.91 13.92
CA ILE A 151 3.29 23.66 13.09
C ILE A 151 2.47 22.56 13.77
N LEU A 152 1.21 22.86 14.09
CA LEU A 152 0.30 21.94 14.76
C LEU A 152 -0.94 21.77 13.88
N MET A 153 -1.20 20.57 13.37
CA MET A 153 -2.30 20.30 12.44
C MET A 153 -3.34 19.38 13.08
N GLY A 154 -4.61 19.79 13.09
CA GLY A 154 -5.70 19.01 13.69
C GLY A 154 -5.54 18.79 15.19
N ASP A 155 -4.91 19.72 15.91
CA ASP A 155 -4.61 19.58 17.34
C ASP A 155 -5.89 19.62 18.22
N PRO A 156 -6.23 18.57 18.98
CA PRO A 156 -7.36 18.54 19.92
C PRO A 156 -7.37 19.68 20.95
N ARG A 157 -6.22 20.30 21.21
CA ARG A 157 -6.05 21.43 22.14
C ARG A 157 -6.60 22.75 21.60
N TYR A 158 -6.99 22.83 20.32
CA TYR A 158 -7.50 24.05 19.72
C TYR A 158 -8.67 24.68 20.48
N VAL A 159 -8.66 26.01 20.55
CA VAL A 159 -9.77 26.84 21.02
C VAL A 159 -9.92 28.04 20.08
N SER A 160 -11.16 28.42 19.79
CA SER A 160 -11.48 29.56 18.93
C SER A 160 -10.87 30.89 19.42
N GLY A 161 -10.37 31.70 18.48
CA GLY A 161 -9.83 33.04 18.75
C GLY A 161 -8.36 33.11 19.18
N LEU A 162 -7.60 32.02 19.07
CA LEU A 162 -6.14 32.05 19.23
C LEU A 162 -5.49 32.93 18.15
N ALA A 163 -4.58 33.82 18.54
CA ALA A 163 -3.83 34.67 17.61
C ALA A 163 -2.87 33.90 16.67
N TYR A 164 -2.69 32.60 16.93
CA TYR A 164 -1.91 31.65 16.13
C TYR A 164 -2.79 30.52 15.56
N GLY A 165 -4.12 30.63 15.68
CA GLY A 165 -5.07 29.72 15.06
C GLY A 165 -5.27 30.06 13.58
N VAL A 166 -5.26 29.05 12.72
CA VAL A 166 -5.51 29.14 11.28
C VAL A 166 -6.61 28.12 10.92
N GLY A 167 -7.48 28.47 9.97
CA GLY A 167 -8.61 27.63 9.57
C GLY A 167 -9.96 28.17 10.02
N THR A 168 -11.01 27.36 9.83
CA THR A 168 -12.42 27.76 9.98
C THR A 168 -13.06 27.40 11.32
N CYS A 169 -12.37 26.68 12.22
CA CYS A 169 -12.99 26.22 13.47
C CYS A 169 -13.31 27.38 14.43
N THR A 170 -14.58 27.45 14.84
CA THR A 170 -15.10 28.49 15.77
C THR A 170 -15.46 27.96 17.16
N SER A 171 -15.29 26.66 17.40
CA SER A 171 -15.57 25.99 18.69
C SER A 171 -14.27 25.60 19.40
N GLY A 172 -13.88 24.32 19.28
CA GLY A 172 -12.76 23.67 19.94
C GLY A 172 -12.95 22.15 19.91
N GLY A 173 -11.88 21.40 20.16
CA GLY A 173 -11.86 19.94 20.07
C GLY A 173 -12.37 19.23 21.32
N PHE A 174 -12.23 17.90 21.35
CA PHE A 174 -12.64 17.10 22.51
C PHE A 174 -11.75 17.31 23.76
N ASP A 175 -10.58 17.93 23.61
CA ASP A 175 -9.64 18.23 24.70
C ASP A 175 -9.11 19.69 24.61
N ALA A 176 -10.00 20.62 24.22
CA ALA A 176 -9.65 22.02 24.00
C ALA A 176 -8.97 22.68 25.22
N ARG A 177 -8.04 23.60 24.97
CA ARG A 177 -7.47 24.48 26.00
C ARG A 177 -8.56 25.25 26.74
N ALA A 178 -8.31 25.55 28.02
CA ALA A 178 -9.18 26.41 28.80
C ALA A 178 -9.34 27.78 28.12
N SER A 179 -10.58 28.30 28.06
CA SER A 179 -10.87 29.58 27.43
C SER A 179 -10.03 30.71 28.04
N GLY A 180 -9.36 31.50 27.18
CA GLY A 180 -8.43 32.55 27.60
C GLY A 180 -7.01 32.10 27.93
N PHE A 181 -6.66 30.81 27.73
CA PHE A 181 -5.27 30.36 27.78
C PHE A 181 -4.43 31.05 26.68
N VAL A 182 -3.20 31.43 27.02
CA VAL A 182 -2.23 32.04 26.10
C VAL A 182 -0.92 31.27 26.17
N CYS A 183 -0.51 30.66 25.07
CA CYS A 183 0.80 30.01 24.96
C CYS A 183 1.94 31.05 25.12
N PRO A 184 2.90 30.86 26.03
CA PRO A 184 4.07 31.75 26.14
C PRO A 184 4.90 31.84 24.86
N SER A 185 4.85 30.80 24.03
CA SER A 185 5.56 30.68 22.74
C SER A 185 4.70 31.03 21.53
N ALA A 186 3.50 31.61 21.71
CA ALA A 186 2.50 31.85 20.66
C ALA A 186 3.04 32.45 19.34
N SER A 187 4.02 33.36 19.40
CA SER A 187 4.65 34.00 18.22
C SER A 187 5.46 33.03 17.33
N LYS A 188 5.63 31.78 17.75
CA LYS A 188 6.34 30.70 17.05
C LYS A 188 5.42 29.60 16.55
N VAL A 189 4.13 29.66 16.88
CA VAL A 189 3.15 28.60 16.59
C VAL A 189 2.28 29.01 15.40
N GLN A 190 1.89 28.03 14.59
CA GLN A 190 0.64 28.05 13.83
C GLN A 190 -0.12 26.75 14.12
N LEU A 191 -1.38 26.87 14.51
CA LEU A 191 -2.27 25.76 14.81
C LEU A 191 -3.42 25.75 13.81
N TYR A 192 -3.46 24.75 12.94
CA TYR A 192 -4.45 24.56 11.90
C TYR A 192 -5.63 23.72 12.39
N CYS A 193 -6.84 24.28 12.34
CA CYS A 193 -8.06 23.59 12.68
C CYS A 193 -9.29 24.14 11.94
N ASP A 194 -10.00 23.27 11.23
CA ASP A 194 -11.21 23.60 10.46
C ASP A 194 -12.50 23.09 11.12
N ALA A 195 -13.62 23.71 10.78
CA ALA A 195 -14.95 23.40 11.33
C ALA A 195 -15.44 21.99 10.96
N GLU A 196 -14.94 21.44 9.86
CA GLU A 196 -15.23 20.11 9.34
C GLU A 196 -14.61 18.99 10.18
N ASP A 197 -13.52 19.29 10.91
CA ASP A 197 -12.72 18.31 11.67
C ASP A 197 -13.39 17.89 13.00
N PRO A 198 -13.63 16.59 13.24
CA PRO A 198 -14.26 16.09 14.46
C PRO A 198 -13.34 15.96 15.69
N TYR A 199 -12.03 16.22 15.54
CA TYR A 199 -11.02 16.02 16.59
C TYR A 199 -10.53 17.34 17.19
N CYS A 200 -10.12 18.29 16.35
CA CYS A 200 -9.70 19.63 16.78
C CYS A 200 -10.86 20.62 16.88
N CYS A 201 -11.98 20.31 16.21
CA CYS A 201 -13.23 21.05 16.29
C CYS A 201 -14.37 20.08 16.68
N ASN A 202 -15.60 20.48 16.39
CA ASN A 202 -16.82 19.69 16.58
C ASN A 202 -17.48 19.27 15.26
N GLY A 203 -16.67 19.11 14.22
CA GLY A 203 -17.10 18.72 12.89
C GLY A 203 -17.52 17.24 12.78
N SER A 204 -17.68 16.76 11.56
CA SER A 204 -18.11 15.38 11.27
C SER A 204 -17.36 14.71 10.13
N ASP A 205 -16.39 15.38 9.51
CA ASP A 205 -15.59 14.83 8.41
C ASP A 205 -14.23 14.34 8.93
N ALA A 206 -14.15 13.05 9.26
CA ALA A 206 -12.91 12.41 9.66
C ALA A 206 -11.86 12.31 8.53
N ALA A 207 -12.24 12.50 7.26
CA ALA A 207 -11.30 12.56 6.14
C ALA A 207 -10.68 13.95 5.99
N HIS A 208 -11.38 15.03 6.36
CA HIS A 208 -10.83 16.39 6.41
C HIS A 208 -9.63 16.48 7.38
N HIS A 209 -9.70 15.77 8.50
CA HIS A 209 -8.63 15.71 9.51
C HIS A 209 -7.25 15.35 8.94
N GLN A 210 -7.18 14.61 7.82
CA GLN A 210 -5.92 14.18 7.19
C GLN A 210 -5.44 15.10 6.06
N GLN A 211 -6.14 16.21 5.78
CA GLN A 211 -5.91 17.05 4.60
C GLN A 211 -5.15 18.35 4.88
N TYR A 212 -4.80 18.66 6.14
CA TYR A 212 -4.17 19.95 6.47
C TYR A 212 -2.88 20.26 5.70
N VAL A 213 -2.02 19.27 5.39
CA VAL A 213 -0.82 19.52 4.58
C VAL A 213 -1.19 19.89 3.13
N SER A 214 -2.20 19.25 2.55
CA SER A 214 -2.68 19.59 1.19
C SER A 214 -3.46 20.91 1.13
N LEU A 215 -4.02 21.38 2.24
CA LEU A 215 -4.79 22.62 2.32
C LEU A 215 -3.92 23.83 2.68
N TYR A 216 -2.95 23.65 3.59
CA TYR A 216 -2.18 24.72 4.20
C TYR A 216 -0.65 24.54 4.15
N GLY A 217 -0.13 23.47 3.53
CA GLY A 217 1.30 23.16 3.54
C GLY A 217 2.19 24.29 3.02
N ASP A 218 1.77 24.99 1.96
CA ASP A 218 2.51 26.14 1.41
C ASP A 218 2.52 27.34 2.37
N GLU A 219 1.41 27.59 3.09
CA GLU A 219 1.31 28.65 4.10
C GLU A 219 2.19 28.32 5.33
N ALA A 220 2.12 27.08 5.80
CA ALA A 220 2.93 26.57 6.90
C ALA A 220 4.43 26.60 6.57
N LEU A 221 4.81 26.25 5.34
CA LEU A 221 6.19 26.34 4.86
C LEU A 221 6.66 27.80 4.80
N ALA A 222 5.85 28.71 4.25
CA ALA A 222 6.15 30.13 4.23
C ALA A 222 6.35 30.71 5.64
N PHE A 223 5.55 30.28 6.61
CA PHE A 223 5.76 30.65 8.02
C PHE A 223 7.08 30.09 8.57
N VAL A 224 7.36 28.79 8.42
CA VAL A 224 8.63 28.18 8.88
C VAL A 224 9.82 28.95 8.31
N ASN A 225 9.80 29.22 7.01
CA ASN A 225 10.85 29.97 6.31
C ASN A 225 11.02 31.39 6.87
N SER A 226 9.90 32.09 7.14
CA SER A 226 9.95 33.42 7.76
C SER A 226 10.60 33.43 9.15
N LYS A 227 10.56 32.30 9.88
CA LYS A 227 11.17 32.18 11.21
C LYS A 227 12.66 31.79 11.14
N LEU A 228 13.04 30.91 10.22
CA LEU A 228 14.43 30.46 10.05
C LEU A 228 15.33 31.58 9.45
N ALA A 229 14.80 32.35 8.50
CA ALA A 229 15.56 33.40 7.79
C ALA A 229 16.00 34.59 8.68
N THR A 230 15.47 34.75 9.89
CA THR A 230 15.71 35.92 10.77
C THR A 230 16.98 35.82 11.64
N SER A 231 17.99 35.08 11.17
CA SER A 231 19.20 34.74 11.94
C SER A 231 20.51 35.38 11.45
N THR A 232 20.47 36.24 10.42
CA THR A 232 21.62 37.04 9.98
C THR A 232 21.47 38.53 10.34
N ASP A 233 22.48 39.01 11.09
CA ASP A 233 22.82 40.39 11.46
C ASP A 233 21.89 41.28 12.32
N SER A 234 22.50 41.67 13.45
CA SER A 234 22.47 43.03 14.06
C SER A 234 21.31 43.48 14.96
N SER A 235 21.66 44.52 15.73
CA SER A 235 21.07 45.06 16.95
C SER A 235 19.96 46.09 16.77
N ASP A 236 19.42 46.53 17.92
CA ASP A 236 18.56 47.71 18.20
C ASP A 236 17.07 47.33 18.32
N ASP A 237 16.41 47.35 19.49
CA ASP A 237 16.17 48.40 20.52
C ASP A 237 15.05 49.41 20.17
N ALA A 238 14.23 49.69 21.18
CA ALA A 238 13.24 50.78 21.33
C ALA A 238 12.09 51.01 20.29
N THR A 239 10.90 50.53 20.67
CA THR A 239 9.70 51.37 20.94
C THR A 239 9.12 52.30 19.84
N THR A 240 7.85 52.06 19.43
CA THR A 240 6.83 53.13 19.35
C THR A 240 5.39 52.60 19.49
N VAL A 241 4.42 53.50 19.77
CA VAL A 241 3.08 53.21 20.30
C VAL A 241 2.01 54.06 19.60
N ALA A 242 0.83 53.45 19.35
CA ALA A 242 -0.47 54.08 19.01
C ALA A 242 -0.57 54.83 17.65
N THR A 243 -1.73 55.21 17.10
CA THR A 243 -3.11 55.32 17.66
C THR A 243 -4.20 55.14 16.58
N THR A 244 -5.42 54.84 17.04
CA THR A 244 -6.76 54.92 16.39
C THR A 244 -7.02 56.00 15.32
N VAL A 245 -7.96 55.71 14.40
CA VAL A 245 -9.12 56.59 14.07
C VAL A 245 -10.37 55.73 13.80
N ALA A 246 -11.56 56.23 14.13
CA ALA A 246 -12.87 55.66 13.79
C ALA A 246 -13.81 56.75 13.24
N ASP A 247 -14.76 56.35 12.39
CA ASP A 247 -16.05 57.00 12.01
C ASP A 247 -16.79 55.92 11.18
N ASP A 248 -18.04 55.49 11.40
CA ASP A 248 -19.34 56.09 11.79
C ASP A 248 -20.21 56.58 10.61
N THR A 249 -21.53 56.61 10.83
CA THR A 249 -22.66 57.06 9.98
C THR A 249 -23.38 56.05 9.05
N THR A 250 -24.36 55.36 9.67
CA THR A 250 -25.79 55.31 9.30
C THR A 250 -26.29 55.85 7.94
N GLU A 251 -27.20 55.12 7.26
CA GLU A 251 -28.64 55.50 7.21
C GLU A 251 -29.58 54.45 6.55
N THR A 252 -30.90 54.67 6.64
CA THR A 252 -32.01 53.70 6.45
C THR A 252 -32.99 54.04 5.31
N SER A 253 -33.60 53.02 4.67
CA SER A 253 -34.98 53.02 4.10
C SER A 253 -35.33 51.57 3.64
N ALA A 254 -36.38 50.86 4.11
CA ALA A 254 -37.83 51.06 3.97
C ALA A 254 -38.35 51.03 2.50
N VAL A 255 -39.50 50.42 2.11
CA VAL A 255 -40.55 49.56 2.75
C VAL A 255 -41.42 48.94 1.62
N ALA A 256 -42.01 47.72 1.80
CA ALA A 256 -43.37 47.29 1.35
C ALA A 256 -43.53 45.75 1.51
N THR A 257 -44.37 45.14 2.37
CA THR A 257 -45.86 45.05 2.47
C THR A 257 -46.55 44.33 1.30
N ALA A 258 -47.47 43.36 1.48
CA ALA A 258 -48.03 42.75 2.70
C ALA A 258 -48.85 41.45 2.46
N ALA A 259 -49.10 40.70 3.56
CA ALA A 259 -50.23 39.79 3.87
C ALA A 259 -50.53 38.58 2.94
N GLY A 260 -51.04 37.41 3.37
CA GLY A 260 -51.57 36.92 4.67
C GLY A 260 -52.93 36.20 4.42
N ALA A 261 -53.45 35.20 5.14
CA ALA A 261 -53.03 34.29 6.21
C ALA A 261 -54.24 33.31 6.50
N SER A 262 -54.00 32.16 7.16
CA SER A 262 -54.98 31.42 8.02
C SER A 262 -56.13 30.52 7.45
N ILE A 263 -55.89 29.19 7.35
CA ILE A 263 -56.40 28.08 8.22
C ILE A 263 -57.79 28.31 8.91
N PRO A 264 -58.84 27.40 8.85
CA PRO A 264 -58.86 26.14 9.65
C PRO A 264 -59.70 24.91 9.13
N LEU A 265 -59.93 23.94 10.04
CA LEU A 265 -60.22 22.50 9.86
C LEU A 265 -61.68 22.03 9.64
N ARG A 266 -61.78 20.76 9.16
CA ARG A 266 -62.60 19.60 9.65
C ARG A 266 -63.88 19.12 8.89
N HIS A 267 -63.88 17.80 8.68
CA HIS A 267 -64.89 16.80 8.26
C HIS A 267 -66.38 17.16 8.07
N LEU A 268 -67.03 16.54 7.05
CA LEU A 268 -68.15 15.58 7.23
C LEU A 268 -68.44 14.73 5.94
N ARG A 269 -69.47 13.87 5.99
CA ARG A 269 -69.65 12.65 5.17
C ARG A 269 -70.39 12.78 3.81
N ALA A 270 -69.98 11.94 2.85
CA ALA A 270 -70.73 11.13 1.87
C ALA A 270 -72.03 11.65 1.19
N TRP A 271 -72.08 11.58 -0.15
CA TRP A 271 -72.80 10.48 -0.84
C TRP A 271 -72.46 10.33 -2.34
N SER A 272 -72.94 9.24 -2.93
CA SER A 272 -72.57 8.66 -4.23
C SER A 272 -73.12 9.36 -5.49
N ARG A 273 -72.37 9.26 -6.60
CA ARG A 273 -72.92 8.94 -7.94
C ARG A 273 -71.88 8.18 -8.78
N ARG A 274 -72.33 7.11 -9.47
CA ARG A 274 -71.48 6.24 -10.32
C ARG A 274 -71.37 6.81 -11.74
N LEU A 275 -70.21 6.65 -12.36
CA LEU A 275 -70.00 6.66 -13.81
C LEU A 275 -69.17 5.41 -14.20
N PRO A 276 -69.27 4.91 -15.43
CA PRO A 276 -68.86 3.53 -15.75
C PRO A 276 -67.34 3.34 -15.82
N GLN A 277 -66.88 2.18 -15.34
CA GLN A 277 -65.49 1.74 -15.50
C GLN A 277 -65.20 1.37 -16.95
N ILE A 278 -64.25 2.06 -17.56
CA ILE A 278 -63.43 1.46 -18.63
C ILE A 278 -62.42 0.54 -17.93
N ALA A 279 -62.50 -0.75 -18.18
CA ALA A 279 -61.55 -1.72 -17.65
C ALA A 279 -60.22 -1.62 -18.40
N ILE A 280 -59.31 -0.77 -17.92
CA ILE A 280 -57.89 -0.88 -18.27
C ILE A 280 -57.32 -2.03 -17.44
N THR A 281 -57.13 -3.17 -18.07
CA THR A 281 -56.42 -4.31 -17.48
C THR A 281 -54.94 -3.94 -17.32
N ARG A 282 -54.56 -3.36 -16.17
CA ARG A 282 -53.15 -3.32 -15.79
C ARG A 282 -52.70 -4.76 -15.57
N ARG A 283 -51.97 -5.32 -16.54
CA ARG A 283 -51.10 -6.47 -16.27
C ARG A 283 -50.04 -6.00 -15.30
N THR A 284 -50.10 -6.49 -14.07
CA THR A 284 -48.98 -6.43 -13.14
C THR A 284 -48.02 -7.53 -13.55
N TYR A 285 -47.03 -7.19 -14.37
CA TYR A 285 -45.82 -8.00 -14.46
C TYR A 285 -45.12 -7.94 -13.10
N ALA A 286 -44.54 -9.06 -12.68
CA ALA A 286 -43.79 -9.13 -11.44
C ALA A 286 -42.35 -8.69 -11.72
N ASP A 287 -41.91 -7.63 -11.07
CA ASP A 287 -40.50 -7.24 -11.06
C ASP A 287 -39.76 -8.05 -10.00
N ILE A 288 -38.59 -8.57 -10.34
CA ILE A 288 -37.64 -9.14 -9.39
C ILE A 288 -36.36 -8.30 -9.35
N ILE A 289 -35.73 -8.24 -8.17
CA ILE A 289 -34.43 -7.58 -7.98
C ILE A 289 -33.37 -8.67 -7.93
N VAL A 290 -32.50 -8.72 -8.94
CA VAL A 290 -31.33 -9.59 -8.93
C VAL A 290 -30.31 -9.00 -7.96
N LYS A 291 -29.83 -9.84 -7.05
CA LYS A 291 -28.92 -9.45 -5.97
C LYS A 291 -27.52 -10.00 -6.21
N VAL A 292 -26.52 -9.33 -5.64
CA VAL A 292 -25.18 -9.88 -5.50
C VAL A 292 -25.27 -11.26 -4.81
N PRO A 293 -24.77 -12.34 -5.44
CA PRO A 293 -24.85 -13.69 -4.87
C PRO A 293 -23.97 -13.82 -3.63
N GLN A 294 -24.13 -14.91 -2.88
CA GLN A 294 -23.19 -15.22 -1.80
C GLN A 294 -21.82 -15.57 -2.38
N MET A 295 -20.82 -14.80 -1.98
CA MET A 295 -19.41 -15.06 -2.28
C MET A 295 -18.83 -16.06 -1.26
N ALA A 296 -17.54 -16.40 -1.38
CA ALA A 296 -16.86 -17.24 -0.40
C ALA A 296 -16.97 -16.66 1.03
N GLU A 297 -16.97 -17.50 2.07
CA GLU A 297 -17.24 -17.13 3.49
C GLU A 297 -16.33 -16.01 4.08
N SER A 298 -15.26 -15.62 3.38
CA SER A 298 -14.35 -14.52 3.75
C SER A 298 -14.56 -13.20 2.98
N ILE A 299 -15.57 -13.13 2.10
CA ILE A 299 -15.80 -11.98 1.20
C ILE A 299 -17.24 -11.47 1.37
N SER A 300 -17.38 -10.29 1.98
CA SER A 300 -18.69 -9.64 2.23
C SER A 300 -19.07 -8.57 1.20
N GLU A 301 -18.11 -8.12 0.39
CA GLU A 301 -18.23 -7.02 -0.57
C GLU A 301 -17.32 -7.23 -1.79
N GLY A 302 -17.71 -6.62 -2.92
CA GLY A 302 -16.92 -6.55 -4.15
C GLY A 302 -17.15 -5.22 -4.88
N THR A 303 -16.56 -5.07 -6.05
CA THR A 303 -16.72 -3.89 -6.91
C THR A 303 -17.32 -4.33 -8.25
N LEU A 304 -18.37 -3.66 -8.71
CA LEU A 304 -18.99 -3.99 -10.00
C LEU A 304 -18.03 -3.59 -11.13
N GLU A 305 -17.58 -4.54 -11.96
CA GLU A 305 -16.64 -4.26 -13.04
C GLU A 305 -17.38 -3.63 -14.24
N GLN A 306 -18.35 -4.37 -14.80
CA GLN A 306 -19.17 -3.98 -15.95
C GLN A 306 -20.49 -4.77 -15.99
N PHE A 307 -21.49 -4.25 -16.72
CA PHE A 307 -22.70 -5.00 -17.07
C PHE A 307 -22.54 -5.69 -18.42
N SER A 308 -22.78 -7.01 -18.47
CA SER A 308 -22.68 -7.82 -19.69
C SER A 308 -23.85 -7.60 -20.67
N LYS A 309 -24.87 -6.83 -20.25
CA LYS A 309 -26.14 -6.58 -20.96
C LYS A 309 -26.57 -5.12 -20.82
N ARG A 310 -27.37 -4.61 -21.75
CA ARG A 310 -27.84 -3.21 -21.76
C ARG A 310 -29.24 -3.04 -21.17
N LEU A 311 -29.58 -1.84 -20.71
CA LEU A 311 -30.96 -1.48 -20.34
C LEU A 311 -31.94 -1.76 -21.49
N GLY A 312 -33.07 -2.40 -21.18
CA GLY A 312 -34.08 -2.82 -22.15
C GLY A 312 -33.76 -4.14 -22.89
N GLN A 313 -32.63 -4.78 -22.60
CA GLN A 313 -32.28 -6.07 -23.20
C GLN A 313 -32.96 -7.23 -22.48
N PHE A 314 -33.40 -8.23 -23.25
CA PHE A 314 -33.89 -9.51 -22.76
C PHE A 314 -32.71 -10.40 -22.31
N VAL A 315 -32.88 -11.13 -21.21
CA VAL A 315 -31.94 -12.11 -20.69
C VAL A 315 -32.65 -13.43 -20.40
N GLU A 316 -31.98 -14.54 -20.69
CA GLU A 316 -32.47 -15.89 -20.37
C GLU A 316 -32.15 -16.28 -18.92
N GLN A 317 -32.80 -17.33 -18.42
CA GLN A 317 -32.49 -17.87 -17.10
C GLN A 317 -31.04 -18.41 -17.06
N ASP A 318 -30.36 -18.16 -15.93
CA ASP A 318 -28.96 -18.47 -15.68
C ASP A 318 -27.94 -17.75 -16.59
N GLU A 319 -28.37 -16.77 -17.41
CA GLU A 319 -27.49 -15.96 -18.25
C GLU A 319 -26.74 -14.90 -17.43
N GLU A 320 -25.45 -14.68 -17.71
CA GLU A 320 -24.62 -13.68 -17.01
C GLU A 320 -25.06 -12.25 -17.33
N ILE A 321 -25.31 -11.45 -16.29
CA ILE A 321 -25.75 -10.04 -16.39
C ILE A 321 -24.70 -9.03 -15.94
N ALA A 322 -23.77 -9.43 -15.08
CA ALA A 322 -22.77 -8.55 -14.47
C ALA A 322 -21.59 -9.33 -13.91
N THR A 323 -20.40 -8.72 -13.93
CA THR A 323 -19.17 -9.29 -13.33
C THR A 323 -18.73 -8.43 -12.14
N VAL A 324 -18.42 -9.05 -11.00
CA VAL A 324 -18.03 -8.35 -9.75
C VAL A 324 -16.60 -8.73 -9.36
N GLU A 325 -15.67 -7.79 -9.43
CA GLU A 325 -14.28 -7.91 -8.96
C GLU A 325 -14.26 -8.00 -7.42
N THR A 326 -13.66 -9.04 -6.85
CA THR A 326 -13.50 -9.17 -5.39
C THR A 326 -12.04 -8.98 -4.97
N ASP A 327 -11.71 -9.26 -3.70
CA ASP A 327 -10.32 -9.18 -3.23
C ASP A 327 -9.40 -10.29 -3.78
N LYS A 328 -9.97 -11.31 -4.48
CA LYS A 328 -9.27 -12.53 -4.90
C LYS A 328 -9.64 -13.04 -6.30
N ILE A 329 -10.92 -12.98 -6.70
CA ILE A 329 -11.43 -13.48 -8.00
C ILE A 329 -12.60 -12.65 -8.51
N ASP A 330 -12.88 -12.71 -9.80
CA ASP A 330 -14.07 -12.12 -10.39
C ASP A 330 -15.26 -13.08 -10.27
N VAL A 331 -16.41 -12.58 -9.85
CA VAL A 331 -17.63 -13.36 -9.60
C VAL A 331 -18.70 -12.92 -10.59
N ALA A 332 -19.06 -13.82 -11.50
CA ALA A 332 -20.19 -13.64 -12.41
C ALA A 332 -21.52 -13.67 -11.63
N VAL A 333 -22.42 -12.76 -11.97
CA VAL A 333 -23.79 -12.70 -11.46
C VAL A 333 -24.75 -13.03 -12.60
N ASN A 334 -25.57 -14.06 -12.39
CA ASN A 334 -26.49 -14.58 -13.41
C ASN A 334 -27.95 -14.19 -13.11
N ALA A 335 -28.78 -14.12 -14.15
CA ALA A 335 -30.21 -13.88 -14.04
C ALA A 335 -30.94 -15.11 -13.46
N PRO A 336 -31.69 -14.99 -12.35
CA PRO A 336 -32.37 -16.14 -11.74
C PRO A 336 -33.61 -16.63 -12.52
N GLU A 337 -34.19 -15.78 -13.35
CA GLU A 337 -35.36 -16.05 -14.20
C GLU A 337 -35.26 -15.22 -15.50
N ALA A 338 -35.92 -15.65 -16.56
CA ALA A 338 -35.93 -14.96 -17.85
C ALA A 338 -36.77 -13.66 -17.80
N GLY A 339 -36.28 -12.59 -18.42
CA GLY A 339 -36.95 -11.29 -18.36
C GLY A 339 -36.20 -10.16 -19.05
N THR A 340 -36.71 -8.94 -18.90
CA THR A 340 -36.10 -7.73 -19.49
C THR A 340 -35.50 -6.83 -18.42
N ILE A 341 -34.26 -6.40 -18.64
CA ILE A 341 -33.55 -5.44 -17.78
C ILE A 341 -34.26 -4.08 -17.83
N ARG A 342 -34.85 -3.65 -16.71
CA ARG A 342 -35.56 -2.35 -16.61
C ARG A 342 -34.70 -1.23 -16.06
N GLU A 343 -33.88 -1.52 -15.05
CA GLU A 343 -33.16 -0.52 -14.27
C GLU A 343 -31.89 -1.13 -13.66
N PHE A 344 -30.78 -0.39 -13.71
CA PHE A 344 -29.57 -0.67 -12.93
C PHE A 344 -29.65 0.11 -11.63
N LEU A 345 -29.43 -0.58 -10.51
CA LEU A 345 -29.51 -0.02 -9.15
C LEU A 345 -28.14 0.45 -8.63
N VAL A 346 -27.08 0.22 -9.42
CA VAL A 346 -25.67 0.42 -9.10
C VAL A 346 -24.94 0.81 -10.39
N SER A 347 -23.93 1.68 -10.32
CA SER A 347 -23.10 2.08 -11.47
C SER A 347 -21.87 1.19 -11.61
N GLU A 348 -21.33 1.08 -12.82
CA GLU A 348 -20.03 0.43 -13.02
C GLU A 348 -18.95 1.12 -12.16
N LYS A 349 -18.09 0.32 -11.52
CA LYS A 349 -17.05 0.68 -10.53
C LYS A 349 -17.56 1.07 -9.13
N ASP A 350 -18.86 1.00 -8.86
CA ASP A 350 -19.39 1.14 -7.49
C ASP A 350 -19.09 -0.12 -6.64
N THR A 351 -19.07 0.05 -5.31
CA THR A 351 -18.89 -1.04 -4.35
C THR A 351 -20.23 -1.67 -4.00
N VAL A 352 -20.29 -3.00 -4.00
CA VAL A 352 -21.51 -3.80 -3.83
C VAL A 352 -21.35 -4.84 -2.73
N ILE A 353 -22.33 -4.93 -1.84
CA ILE A 353 -22.35 -5.84 -0.70
C ILE A 353 -23.14 -7.10 -1.06
N VAL A 354 -22.76 -8.27 -0.52
CA VAL A 354 -23.53 -9.52 -0.70
C VAL A 354 -25.01 -9.31 -0.32
N GLY A 355 -25.92 -9.63 -1.25
CA GLY A 355 -27.36 -9.42 -1.09
C GLY A 355 -27.89 -8.03 -1.49
N GLN A 356 -27.04 -7.08 -1.89
CA GLN A 356 -27.43 -5.80 -2.49
C GLN A 356 -28.05 -6.02 -3.88
N GLY A 357 -29.07 -5.24 -4.24
CA GLY A 357 -29.68 -5.31 -5.57
C GLY A 357 -28.79 -4.67 -6.64
N LEU A 358 -28.57 -5.36 -7.75
CA LEU A 358 -27.81 -4.85 -8.91
C LEU A 358 -28.75 -4.41 -10.04
N VAL A 359 -29.73 -5.25 -10.38
CA VAL A 359 -30.59 -5.09 -11.56
C VAL A 359 -32.04 -5.39 -11.21
N ARG A 360 -32.96 -4.60 -11.76
CA ARG A 360 -34.40 -4.89 -11.74
C ARG A 360 -34.81 -5.54 -13.06
N LEU A 361 -35.25 -6.80 -13.00
CA LEU A 361 -35.79 -7.56 -14.13
C LEU A 361 -37.32 -7.55 -14.08
N GLU A 362 -37.97 -7.29 -15.20
CA GLU A 362 -39.39 -7.58 -15.41
C GLU A 362 -39.53 -8.98 -16.02
N LEU A 363 -40.26 -9.87 -15.37
CA LEU A 363 -40.39 -11.27 -15.78
C LEU A 363 -41.26 -11.45 -17.04
N GLY A 364 -40.82 -12.32 -17.96
CA GLY A 364 -41.64 -12.74 -19.10
C GLY A 364 -40.90 -13.65 -20.08
N ASP A 365 -41.61 -14.66 -20.62
CA ASP A 365 -41.04 -15.73 -21.47
C ASP A 365 -40.91 -15.36 -22.97
N THR A 366 -41.02 -14.08 -23.36
CA THR A 366 -41.03 -13.67 -24.77
C THR A 366 -40.32 -12.32 -24.99
N PRO A 367 -39.38 -12.23 -25.95
CA PRO A 367 -38.79 -10.95 -26.35
C PRO A 367 -39.85 -9.95 -26.86
N PRO A 368 -39.73 -8.64 -26.53
CA PRO A 368 -40.68 -7.63 -26.99
C PRO A 368 -40.58 -7.42 -28.51
N SER A 369 -41.68 -7.67 -29.21
CA SER A 369 -41.80 -7.42 -30.66
C SER A 369 -41.76 -5.93 -30.97
N ILE A 370 -40.86 -5.51 -31.87
CA ILE A 370 -40.82 -4.15 -32.42
C ILE A 370 -41.52 -4.17 -33.78
N ASP A 371 -42.76 -3.69 -33.84
CA ASP A 371 -43.45 -3.43 -35.10
C ASP A 371 -42.99 -2.09 -35.68
N ASN A 372 -42.28 -2.13 -36.82
CA ASN A 372 -42.51 -1.32 -38.03
C ASN A 372 -41.50 -1.66 -39.14
N GLU A 373 -42.03 -2.24 -40.23
CA GLU A 373 -41.66 -2.20 -41.67
C GLU A 373 -40.22 -1.82 -42.13
N VAL A 374 -39.56 -2.37 -43.18
CA VAL A 374 -39.66 -3.50 -44.18
C VAL A 374 -38.46 -3.25 -45.18
N PRO A 375 -37.98 -4.15 -46.11
CA PRO A 375 -38.38 -5.52 -46.50
C PRO A 375 -37.29 -6.62 -46.33
N GLN A 376 -37.72 -7.88 -46.48
CA GLN A 376 -36.87 -9.05 -46.73
C GLN A 376 -36.58 -9.24 -48.23
N GLU A 377 -35.55 -10.02 -48.57
CA GLU A 377 -35.66 -11.01 -49.66
C GLU A 377 -34.94 -12.33 -49.27
N SER A 378 -35.23 -13.40 -50.02
CA SER A 378 -35.40 -14.76 -49.48
C SER A 378 -34.16 -15.66 -49.47
N ARG A 379 -34.18 -16.61 -48.52
CA ARG A 379 -33.40 -17.85 -48.57
C ARG A 379 -34.20 -18.91 -49.34
N PRO A 380 -33.54 -19.89 -49.97
CA PRO A 380 -34.06 -21.25 -49.83
C PRO A 380 -33.03 -22.24 -49.27
N GLU A 381 -33.60 -23.27 -48.68
CA GLU A 381 -32.99 -24.33 -47.88
C GLU A 381 -32.65 -25.54 -48.75
N ASN A 382 -31.54 -26.24 -48.47
CA ASN A 382 -31.49 -27.69 -48.67
C ASN A 382 -30.40 -28.36 -47.83
N GLU A 383 -30.67 -29.61 -47.45
CA GLU A 383 -29.89 -30.43 -46.53
C GLU A 383 -29.54 -31.76 -47.23
N LYS A 384 -28.29 -32.27 -47.08
CA LYS A 384 -27.96 -33.70 -46.84
C LYS A 384 -26.49 -34.13 -47.01
N SER A 385 -26.18 -35.17 -46.21
CA SER A 385 -25.21 -36.28 -46.42
C SER A 385 -23.74 -36.15 -45.95
N TYR A 386 -23.31 -37.20 -45.24
CA TYR A 386 -21.99 -37.52 -44.64
C TYR A 386 -21.24 -38.58 -45.51
N PRO A 387 -20.15 -39.32 -45.11
CA PRO A 387 -19.11 -39.22 -44.04
C PRO A 387 -17.63 -39.56 -44.51
N ILE A 388 -16.72 -39.94 -43.56
CA ILE A 388 -15.42 -40.71 -43.67
C ILE A 388 -14.19 -39.82 -44.11
N THR A 389 -12.90 -39.97 -43.73
CA THR A 389 -11.97 -41.06 -43.26
C THR A 389 -10.82 -40.55 -42.34
N GLU A 390 -10.02 -41.45 -41.74
CA GLU A 390 -8.73 -41.21 -41.01
C GLU A 390 -7.45 -41.49 -41.87
N ASP A 391 -6.30 -40.87 -41.50
CA ASP A 391 -4.87 -41.30 -41.66
C ASP A 391 -4.22 -41.61 -43.05
N PRO A 392 -2.86 -41.69 -43.19
CA PRO A 392 -1.78 -40.84 -42.64
C PRO A 392 -0.63 -40.50 -43.67
N GLU A 393 0.33 -39.63 -43.26
CA GLU A 393 1.76 -39.38 -43.70
C GLU A 393 2.35 -39.78 -45.09
N PRO A 394 3.31 -38.99 -45.67
CA PRO A 394 4.74 -39.34 -45.46
C PRO A 394 5.82 -38.22 -45.54
N ILE A 395 6.99 -38.55 -45.00
CA ILE A 395 8.27 -37.79 -44.91
C ILE A 395 8.99 -37.53 -46.26
N ARG A 396 9.70 -36.39 -46.36
CA ARG A 396 10.91 -36.23 -47.20
C ARG A 396 12.06 -35.54 -46.42
N ASN A 397 13.29 -35.92 -46.74
CA ASN A 397 14.52 -35.72 -45.93
C ASN A 397 15.67 -35.13 -46.79
N ILE A 398 16.89 -34.94 -46.23
CA ILE A 398 18.20 -34.53 -46.83
C ILE A 398 18.46 -32.99 -46.75
N LYS A 399 19.58 -32.41 -46.24
CA LYS A 399 20.94 -32.89 -45.87
C LYS A 399 21.66 -32.02 -44.79
N GLU A 400 22.89 -32.42 -44.41
CA GLU A 400 23.76 -31.87 -43.35
C GLU A 400 24.53 -30.54 -43.63
N GLN A 401 24.83 -29.83 -42.52
CA GLN A 401 25.97 -28.95 -42.11
C GLN A 401 27.18 -28.63 -43.04
N PRO A 402 28.09 -27.67 -42.68
CA PRO A 402 28.05 -26.61 -41.63
C PRO A 402 28.45 -25.18 -42.13
N ASP A 403 28.09 -24.10 -41.40
CA ASP A 403 29.07 -23.10 -40.87
C ASP A 403 28.44 -22.01 -39.97
N LEU A 404 29.31 -21.19 -39.36
CA LEU A 404 29.05 -20.16 -38.35
C LEU A 404 28.21 -18.95 -38.82
N ALA A 405 27.05 -18.72 -38.19
CA ALA A 405 26.45 -17.38 -38.06
C ALA A 405 25.54 -17.30 -36.82
N VAL A 406 25.73 -16.29 -35.97
CA VAL A 406 24.82 -15.95 -34.88
C VAL A 406 23.60 -15.23 -35.46
N PRO A 407 22.36 -15.72 -35.31
CA PRO A 407 21.18 -14.94 -35.65
C PRO A 407 21.01 -13.78 -34.63
N PRO A 408 20.66 -12.56 -35.07
CA PRO A 408 20.35 -11.47 -34.15
C PRO A 408 19.12 -11.81 -33.29
N PRO A 409 18.95 -11.15 -32.12
CA PRO A 409 17.79 -11.38 -31.28
C PRO A 409 16.50 -11.14 -32.06
N VAL A 410 15.56 -12.08 -31.95
CA VAL A 410 14.23 -11.97 -32.56
C VAL A 410 13.54 -10.76 -31.93
N VAL A 411 13.45 -9.68 -32.70
CA VAL A 411 12.51 -8.59 -32.44
C VAL A 411 11.13 -9.22 -32.54
N VAL A 412 10.47 -9.42 -31.40
CA VAL A 412 9.05 -9.75 -31.37
C VAL A 412 8.33 -8.53 -31.95
N MET A 413 7.95 -8.63 -33.22
CA MET A 413 7.06 -7.65 -33.84
C MET A 413 5.79 -7.63 -32.99
N HIS A 414 5.48 -6.49 -32.40
CA HIS A 414 4.15 -6.26 -31.86
C HIS A 414 3.16 -6.41 -33.01
N THR A 415 2.28 -7.41 -32.90
CA THR A 415 1.05 -7.43 -33.66
C THR A 415 0.27 -6.17 -33.30
N GLU A 416 -0.11 -5.43 -34.34
CA GLU A 416 -0.95 -4.24 -34.28
C GLU A 416 -2.19 -4.51 -33.42
N PRO A 417 -2.52 -3.65 -32.43
CA PRO A 417 -3.69 -3.86 -31.59
C PRO A 417 -4.96 -3.63 -32.42
N GLU A 418 -5.82 -4.65 -32.52
CA GLU A 418 -7.15 -4.47 -33.09
C GLU A 418 -7.92 -3.38 -32.34
N SER A 419 -8.69 -2.59 -33.10
CA SER A 419 -9.24 -1.32 -32.64
C SER A 419 -10.27 -1.49 -31.51
N ILE A 420 -9.84 -1.23 -30.27
CA ILE A 420 -10.75 -0.98 -29.14
C ILE A 420 -11.59 0.26 -29.47
N SER A 421 -12.90 0.08 -29.59
CA SER A 421 -13.84 1.16 -29.89
C SER A 421 -13.90 2.16 -28.74
N THR A 422 -13.26 3.31 -28.90
CA THR A 422 -13.32 4.42 -27.94
C THR A 422 -14.70 5.05 -27.91
N SER A 423 -15.49 4.77 -26.86
CA SER A 423 -16.70 5.53 -26.54
C SER A 423 -16.70 5.92 -25.06
N SER A 424 -16.82 7.23 -24.80
CA SER A 424 -16.91 7.88 -23.47
C SER A 424 -15.64 8.01 -22.62
N ILE A 425 -14.61 8.64 -23.18
CA ILE A 425 -13.85 9.65 -22.40
C ILE A 425 -14.37 11.01 -22.87
N ALA A 426 -15.39 11.52 -22.18
CA ALA A 426 -15.94 12.84 -22.43
C ALA A 426 -15.34 13.85 -21.43
N SER A 427 -14.79 14.93 -21.98
CA SER A 427 -14.17 16.10 -21.33
C SER A 427 -12.64 16.06 -21.14
N ALA A 428 -11.95 16.41 -22.22
CA ALA A 428 -10.67 17.12 -22.16
C ALA A 428 -10.63 18.17 -23.28
N ASP A 429 -10.06 19.34 -23.00
CA ASP A 429 -9.84 20.40 -23.99
C ASP A 429 -8.93 19.93 -25.13
N GLY A 430 -9.03 20.60 -26.28
CA GLY A 430 -8.20 20.28 -27.45
C GLY A 430 -6.69 20.45 -27.20
N PRO A 431 -5.82 19.76 -27.97
CA PRO A 431 -4.39 19.69 -27.71
C PRO A 431 -3.75 21.09 -27.85
N ASN A 432 -3.39 21.66 -26.70
CA ASN A 432 -2.82 23.00 -26.60
C ASN A 432 -1.27 22.89 -26.61
N PRO A 433 -0.56 23.40 -27.65
CA PRO A 433 0.89 23.18 -27.79
C PRO A 433 1.68 23.84 -26.67
N GLY A 434 2.11 23.06 -25.67
CA GLY A 434 2.89 23.55 -24.53
C GLY A 434 2.56 22.89 -23.19
N HIS A 435 1.41 22.23 -23.06
CA HIS A 435 1.11 21.44 -21.86
C HIS A 435 1.85 20.09 -21.87
N ARG A 436 2.43 19.73 -20.71
CA ARG A 436 2.82 18.35 -20.43
C ARG A 436 1.57 17.63 -19.94
N GLU A 437 1.21 16.53 -20.58
CA GLU A 437 0.06 15.73 -20.18
C GLU A 437 0.41 14.85 -18.97
N GLU A 438 -0.35 14.99 -17.89
CA GLU A 438 -0.32 14.09 -16.73
C GLU A 438 -1.63 13.31 -16.68
N TYR A 439 -1.55 11.98 -16.57
CA TYR A 439 -2.72 11.13 -16.37
C TYR A 439 -2.63 10.42 -15.02
N ARG A 440 -3.76 10.37 -14.29
CA ARG A 440 -3.85 9.75 -12.96
C ARG A 440 -4.66 8.46 -13.06
N LEU A 441 -4.07 7.34 -12.66
CA LEU A 441 -4.75 6.03 -12.59
C LEU A 441 -4.82 5.57 -11.14
N LYS A 442 -6.02 5.20 -10.67
CA LYS A 442 -6.22 4.57 -9.37
C LYS A 442 -5.63 3.16 -9.39
N MET A 443 -4.91 2.77 -8.33
CA MET A 443 -4.43 1.38 -8.19
C MET A 443 -5.61 0.43 -7.98
N ASN A 444 -5.55 -0.77 -8.57
CA ASN A 444 -6.54 -1.83 -8.32
C ASN A 444 -6.37 -2.45 -6.92
N ARG A 445 -7.41 -3.16 -6.45
CA ARG A 445 -7.45 -3.74 -5.08
C ARG A 445 -6.25 -4.67 -4.84
N MET A 446 -5.90 -5.50 -5.83
CA MET A 446 -4.74 -6.41 -5.76
C MET A 446 -3.41 -5.65 -5.55
N ARG A 447 -3.14 -4.58 -6.31
CA ARG A 447 -1.88 -3.82 -6.17
C ARG A 447 -1.80 -3.08 -4.84
N LEU A 448 -2.92 -2.58 -4.31
CA LEU A 448 -2.96 -2.00 -2.97
C LEU A 448 -2.59 -3.04 -1.89
N ARG A 449 -3.16 -4.25 -1.94
CA ARG A 449 -2.81 -5.34 -1.01
C ARG A 449 -1.35 -5.79 -1.12
N ILE A 450 -0.78 -5.82 -2.33
CA ILE A 450 0.64 -6.12 -2.53
C ILE A 450 1.51 -5.01 -1.92
N ALA A 451 1.17 -3.74 -2.13
CA ALA A 451 1.90 -2.61 -1.56
C ALA A 451 1.86 -2.61 -0.02
N GLU A 452 0.68 -2.86 0.58
CA GLU A 452 0.51 -3.05 2.02
C GLU A 452 1.46 -4.15 2.57
N ARG A 453 1.46 -5.34 1.95
CA ARG A 453 2.31 -6.46 2.38
C ARG A 453 3.81 -6.19 2.20
N LEU A 454 4.22 -5.58 1.10
CA LEU A 454 5.61 -5.20 0.86
C LEU A 454 6.08 -4.17 1.90
N LYS A 455 5.24 -3.17 2.22
CA LYS A 455 5.58 -2.17 3.24
C LYS A 455 5.56 -2.76 4.65
N GLN A 456 4.65 -3.69 4.94
CA GLN A 456 4.65 -4.46 6.19
C GLN A 456 5.95 -5.25 6.36
N SER A 457 6.45 -5.90 5.30
CA SER A 457 7.75 -6.59 5.31
C SER A 457 8.90 -5.64 5.65
N GLN A 458 9.01 -4.50 4.95
CA GLN A 458 10.01 -3.47 5.22
C GLN A 458 9.97 -2.91 6.64
N ASN A 459 8.77 -2.72 7.19
CA ASN A 459 8.59 -2.12 8.51
C ASN A 459 8.75 -3.13 9.66
N SER A 460 8.61 -4.44 9.39
CA SER A 460 8.66 -5.49 10.42
C SER A 460 10.04 -6.14 10.52
N ALA A 461 10.65 -6.49 9.38
CA ALA A 461 11.98 -7.07 9.34
C ALA A 461 13.05 -5.99 9.49
N ALA A 462 14.26 -6.37 9.92
CA ALA A 462 15.47 -5.58 9.74
C ALA A 462 16.27 -6.16 8.56
N PRO A 463 15.88 -5.90 7.29
CA PRO A 463 16.48 -6.57 6.14
C PRO A 463 17.94 -6.16 5.94
N LEU A 464 18.83 -7.14 5.89
CA LEU A 464 20.19 -6.97 5.38
C LEU A 464 20.41 -7.92 4.20
N THR A 465 21.03 -7.43 3.12
CA THR A 465 21.41 -8.25 1.97
C THR A 465 22.92 -8.48 1.92
N THR A 466 23.34 -9.73 1.81
CA THR A 466 24.72 -10.12 1.48
C THR A 466 24.81 -10.74 0.09
N PHE A 467 25.97 -10.68 -0.54
CA PHE A 467 26.17 -11.04 -1.95
C PHE A 467 27.40 -11.93 -2.15
N ASN A 468 27.29 -12.92 -3.04
CA ASN A 468 28.42 -13.72 -3.52
C ASN A 468 28.33 -13.95 -5.03
N GLU A 469 29.48 -14.03 -5.71
CA GLU A 469 29.56 -14.55 -7.07
C GLU A 469 29.88 -16.06 -7.08
N VAL A 470 29.39 -16.76 -8.11
CA VAL A 470 29.46 -18.22 -8.27
C VAL A 470 29.90 -18.55 -9.70
N ASP A 471 30.89 -19.44 -9.87
CA ASP A 471 31.26 -20.02 -11.16
C ASP A 471 30.29 -21.16 -11.52
N MET A 472 29.48 -20.96 -12.56
CA MET A 472 28.46 -21.92 -12.99
C MET A 472 29.02 -23.00 -13.94
N SER A 473 30.33 -23.05 -14.20
CA SER A 473 30.93 -23.95 -15.19
C SER A 473 30.57 -25.42 -14.94
N SER A 474 30.76 -25.91 -13.72
CA SER A 474 30.57 -27.33 -13.39
C SER A 474 29.10 -27.75 -13.40
N ILE A 475 28.18 -26.85 -13.03
CA ILE A 475 26.75 -27.15 -13.06
C ILE A 475 26.19 -27.08 -14.50
N ILE A 476 26.71 -26.19 -15.34
CA ILE A 476 26.41 -26.13 -16.77
C ILE A 476 26.96 -27.36 -17.50
N GLU A 477 28.13 -27.87 -17.12
CA GLU A 477 28.70 -29.12 -17.64
C GLU A 477 27.82 -30.33 -17.29
N LEU A 478 27.46 -30.48 -16.01
CA LEU A 478 26.54 -31.53 -15.54
C LEU A 478 25.19 -31.48 -16.27
N TRP A 479 24.62 -30.28 -16.41
CA TRP A 479 23.37 -30.07 -17.17
C TRP A 479 23.53 -30.48 -18.64
N LYS A 480 24.60 -30.05 -19.33
CA LYS A 480 24.87 -30.41 -20.73
C LYS A 480 24.96 -31.93 -20.91
N LEU A 481 25.57 -32.64 -19.96
CA LEU A 481 25.77 -34.08 -20.00
C LEU A 481 24.46 -34.89 -19.84
N HIS A 482 23.55 -34.44 -18.96
CA HIS A 482 22.39 -35.24 -18.56
C HIS A 482 21.02 -34.76 -19.03
N LYS A 483 20.88 -33.51 -19.51
CA LYS A 483 19.57 -32.91 -19.84
C LYS A 483 18.69 -33.73 -20.82
N ASN A 484 19.30 -34.39 -21.80
CA ASN A 484 18.56 -35.18 -22.80
C ASN A 484 18.12 -36.53 -22.20
N ASP A 485 19.03 -37.23 -21.54
CA ASP A 485 18.78 -38.53 -20.88
C ASP A 485 17.71 -38.43 -19.79
N VAL A 486 17.74 -37.34 -19.00
CA VAL A 486 16.70 -37.06 -17.99
C VAL A 486 15.36 -36.78 -18.66
N LEU A 487 15.33 -35.96 -19.73
CA LEU A 487 14.09 -35.65 -20.47
C LEU A 487 13.47 -36.90 -21.09
N GLU A 488 14.28 -37.75 -21.73
CA GLU A 488 13.83 -39.00 -22.36
C GLU A 488 13.28 -40.00 -21.33
N ARG A 489 13.93 -40.15 -20.17
CA ARG A 489 13.50 -41.12 -19.14
C ARG A 489 12.34 -40.65 -18.27
N THR A 490 12.22 -39.35 -18.03
CA THR A 490 11.32 -38.81 -16.98
C THR A 490 10.26 -37.83 -17.50
N GLY A 491 10.33 -37.45 -18.78
CA GLY A 491 9.51 -36.39 -19.37
C GLY A 491 9.79 -34.99 -18.81
N THR A 492 10.75 -34.85 -17.88
CA THR A 492 11.03 -33.60 -17.17
C THR A 492 12.25 -32.92 -17.78
N LYS A 493 12.10 -31.65 -18.19
CA LYS A 493 13.22 -30.85 -18.69
C LYS A 493 14.11 -30.42 -17.51
N LEU A 494 15.34 -30.92 -17.47
CA LEU A 494 16.34 -30.50 -16.49
C LEU A 494 16.70 -29.02 -16.68
N GLY A 495 16.68 -28.25 -15.59
CA GLY A 495 17.13 -26.85 -15.52
C GLY A 495 18.31 -26.68 -14.56
N PHE A 496 18.49 -25.47 -14.06
CA PHE A 496 19.42 -25.17 -12.95
C PHE A 496 18.70 -25.02 -11.61
N MET A 497 17.40 -24.70 -11.63
CA MET A 497 16.63 -24.40 -10.41
C MET A 497 16.46 -25.62 -9.51
N GLY A 498 16.35 -26.83 -10.05
CA GLY A 498 16.35 -28.06 -9.25
C GLY A 498 17.66 -28.26 -8.48
N ALA A 499 18.80 -27.88 -9.07
CA ALA A 499 20.10 -27.96 -8.42
C ALA A 499 20.29 -26.85 -7.38
N ILE A 500 19.94 -25.59 -7.71
CA ILE A 500 19.98 -24.45 -6.79
C ILE A 500 19.08 -24.69 -5.59
N THR A 501 17.84 -25.15 -5.82
CA THR A 501 16.89 -25.49 -4.76
C THR A 501 17.41 -26.63 -3.89
N ARG A 502 18.03 -27.66 -4.48
CA ARG A 502 18.66 -28.75 -3.72
C ARG A 502 19.84 -28.27 -2.87
N ALA A 503 20.65 -27.35 -3.37
CA ALA A 503 21.72 -26.71 -2.59
C ALA A 503 21.17 -25.87 -1.42
N CYS A 504 20.07 -25.14 -1.65
CA CYS A 504 19.36 -24.43 -0.58
C CYS A 504 18.87 -25.40 0.49
N VAL A 505 18.21 -26.50 0.11
CA VAL A 505 17.76 -27.57 1.03
C VAL A 505 18.90 -28.09 1.91
N LEU A 506 20.07 -28.38 1.32
CA LEU A 506 21.23 -28.86 2.09
C LEU A 506 21.80 -27.76 3.01
N ALA A 507 21.93 -26.53 2.52
CA ALA A 507 22.40 -25.41 3.33
C ALA A 507 21.42 -25.04 4.48
N LEU A 508 20.10 -25.16 4.27
CA LEU A 508 19.07 -24.96 5.29
C LEU A 508 19.08 -26.08 6.36
N ARG A 509 19.44 -27.32 6.00
CA ARG A 509 19.64 -28.40 6.98
C ARG A 509 20.83 -28.14 7.90
N ASP A 510 21.92 -27.63 7.34
CA ASP A 510 23.12 -27.27 8.11
C ASP A 510 22.95 -25.99 8.95
N LEU A 511 22.10 -25.06 8.49
CA LEU A 511 21.81 -23.77 9.12
C LEU A 511 20.29 -23.60 9.35
N PRO A 512 19.67 -24.39 10.23
CA PRO A 512 18.21 -24.44 10.41
C PRO A 512 17.59 -23.11 10.88
N ILE A 513 18.40 -22.22 11.45
CA ILE A 513 17.99 -20.85 11.80
C ILE A 513 17.61 -20.00 10.57
N VAL A 514 18.15 -20.31 9.38
CA VAL A 514 17.76 -19.64 8.12
C VAL A 514 16.35 -20.05 7.66
N ASN A 515 15.87 -21.23 8.09
CA ASN A 515 14.52 -21.76 7.82
C ASN A 515 13.50 -21.39 8.93
N ALA A 516 13.92 -20.67 9.97
CA ALA A 516 13.05 -20.26 11.07
C ALA A 516 12.23 -19.00 10.70
N SER A 517 11.27 -18.63 11.56
CA SER A 517 10.57 -17.34 11.52
C SER A 517 10.54 -16.68 12.91
N ILE A 518 10.23 -15.39 12.93
CA ILE A 518 9.84 -14.68 14.14
C ILE A 518 8.31 -14.58 14.16
N GLU A 519 7.68 -14.99 15.25
CA GLU A 519 6.23 -14.95 15.47
C GLU A 519 5.90 -14.27 16.81
N GLY A 520 4.65 -13.83 16.96
CA GLY A 520 4.17 -13.08 18.14
C GLY A 520 3.70 -11.65 17.81
N PRO A 521 3.15 -10.92 18.80
CA PRO A 521 2.70 -9.53 18.62
C PRO A 521 3.86 -8.56 18.37
N ASN A 522 3.55 -7.37 17.82
CA ASN A 522 4.49 -6.25 17.67
C ASN A 522 5.82 -6.57 16.94
N GLY A 523 5.75 -7.40 15.89
CA GLY A 523 6.93 -7.85 15.13
C GLY A 523 7.51 -9.19 15.62
N GLY A 524 7.02 -9.71 16.75
CA GLY A 524 7.28 -11.05 17.25
C GLY A 524 8.43 -11.14 18.26
N ASP A 525 8.22 -12.00 19.26
CA ASP A 525 9.11 -12.28 20.39
C ASP A 525 9.55 -13.76 20.45
N THR A 526 8.98 -14.60 19.58
CA THR A 526 9.11 -16.05 19.60
C THR A 526 9.75 -16.55 18.30
N ILE A 527 10.86 -17.27 18.40
CA ILE A 527 11.52 -17.89 17.25
C ILE A 527 10.90 -19.26 16.99
N VAL A 528 10.35 -19.46 15.79
CA VAL A 528 9.73 -20.73 15.36
C VAL A 528 10.64 -21.44 14.37
N TYR A 529 11.26 -22.53 14.84
CA TYR A 529 12.05 -23.44 14.01
C TYR A 529 11.15 -24.45 13.30
N ARG A 530 11.49 -24.79 12.05
CA ARG A 530 10.75 -25.75 11.22
C ARG A 530 11.66 -26.88 10.77
N ASN A 531 11.20 -28.12 10.99
CA ASN A 531 11.90 -29.35 10.63
C ASN A 531 11.57 -29.85 9.21
N TYR A 532 10.81 -29.07 8.45
CA TYR A 532 10.44 -29.28 7.05
C TYR A 532 10.85 -28.04 6.25
N ILE A 533 11.10 -28.20 4.94
CA ILE A 533 11.57 -27.13 4.07
C ILE A 533 10.57 -26.97 2.92
N ASP A 534 9.75 -25.93 3.00
CA ASP A 534 8.81 -25.55 1.94
C ASP A 534 9.36 -24.31 1.21
N ILE A 535 9.68 -24.44 -0.08
CA ILE A 535 10.36 -23.37 -0.84
C ILE A 535 9.37 -22.69 -1.78
N GLY A 536 9.12 -21.40 -1.54
CA GLY A 536 8.46 -20.52 -2.51
C GLY A 536 9.39 -20.26 -3.69
N ILE A 537 8.96 -20.54 -4.91
CA ILE A 537 9.73 -20.27 -6.13
C ILE A 537 8.93 -19.32 -7.01
N THR A 538 9.57 -18.21 -7.37
CA THR A 538 8.92 -17.12 -8.10
C THR A 538 8.77 -17.48 -9.57
N VAL A 539 7.53 -17.44 -10.09
CA VAL A 539 7.18 -17.80 -11.48
C VAL A 539 6.34 -16.72 -12.16
N ALA A 540 6.40 -16.68 -13.49
CA ALA A 540 5.50 -15.85 -14.29
C ALA A 540 4.06 -16.40 -14.24
N SER A 541 3.11 -15.48 -14.10
CA SER A 541 1.66 -15.71 -14.02
C SER A 541 0.93 -14.79 -15.00
N ALA A 542 -0.31 -15.13 -15.36
CA ALA A 542 -1.14 -14.29 -16.23
C ALA A 542 -1.25 -12.83 -15.72
N ASN A 543 -1.34 -12.67 -14.39
CA ASN A 543 -1.50 -11.36 -13.73
C ASN A 543 -0.15 -10.76 -13.25
N GLY A 544 0.98 -11.24 -13.76
CA GLY A 544 2.32 -10.76 -13.43
C GLY A 544 3.22 -11.81 -12.78
N LEU A 545 3.56 -11.61 -11.51
CA LEU A 545 4.52 -12.45 -10.78
C LEU A 545 3.82 -13.15 -9.60
N ALA A 546 4.02 -14.46 -9.47
CA ALA A 546 3.46 -15.27 -8.39
C ALA A 546 4.55 -16.13 -7.75
N THR A 547 4.37 -16.53 -6.48
CA THR A 547 5.37 -17.32 -5.74
C THR A 547 4.71 -18.58 -5.16
N PRO A 548 4.41 -19.59 -5.98
CA PRO A 548 3.98 -20.90 -5.52
C PRO A 548 5.03 -21.58 -4.63
N VAL A 549 4.56 -22.44 -3.73
CA VAL A 549 5.33 -23.11 -2.68
C VAL A 549 5.44 -24.59 -2.99
N LEU A 550 6.67 -25.06 -3.20
CA LEU A 550 6.98 -26.48 -3.24
C LEU A 550 7.04 -27.01 -1.79
N ARG A 551 6.31 -28.09 -1.51
CA ARG A 551 6.17 -28.68 -0.16
C ARG A 551 7.18 -29.79 0.11
N ASN A 552 7.71 -29.87 1.33
CA ASN A 552 8.60 -30.94 1.81
C ASN A 552 9.78 -31.21 0.85
N VAL A 553 10.39 -30.14 0.35
CA VAL A 553 11.40 -30.18 -0.73
C VAL A 553 12.64 -30.96 -0.29
N GLU A 554 12.86 -31.11 1.02
CA GLU A 554 13.92 -31.92 1.59
C GLU A 554 13.79 -33.42 1.31
N THR A 555 12.60 -33.89 0.97
CA THR A 555 12.32 -35.28 0.54
C THR A 555 12.51 -35.51 -0.96
N MET A 556 12.59 -34.45 -1.76
CA MET A 556 12.66 -34.53 -3.22
C MET A 556 14.10 -34.66 -3.74
N ASP A 557 14.25 -35.38 -4.85
CA ASP A 557 15.46 -35.35 -5.68
C ASP A 557 15.41 -34.18 -6.68
N MET A 558 16.52 -33.91 -7.38
CA MET A 558 16.61 -32.78 -8.31
C MET A 558 15.56 -32.84 -9.44
N VAL A 559 15.18 -34.03 -9.90
CA VAL A 559 14.21 -34.19 -10.99
C VAL A 559 12.78 -33.96 -10.50
N GLY A 560 12.44 -34.47 -9.32
CA GLY A 560 11.16 -34.19 -8.66
C GLY A 560 10.98 -32.70 -8.35
N ILE A 561 12.06 -32.00 -8.00
CA ILE A 561 12.02 -30.53 -7.85
C ILE A 561 11.73 -29.86 -9.20
N GLU A 562 12.51 -30.13 -10.26
CA GLU A 562 12.28 -29.53 -11.59
C GLU A 562 10.86 -29.79 -12.12
N LYS A 563 10.34 -31.01 -11.93
CA LYS A 563 8.96 -31.34 -12.28
C LYS A 563 7.97 -30.49 -11.51
N SER A 564 8.14 -30.37 -10.20
CA SER A 564 7.28 -29.55 -9.34
C SER A 564 7.30 -28.06 -9.74
N ILE A 565 8.47 -27.53 -10.11
CA ILE A 565 8.62 -26.17 -10.65
C ILE A 565 7.88 -26.04 -11.98
N ALA A 566 8.03 -27.00 -12.89
CA ALA A 566 7.37 -26.99 -14.20
C ALA A 566 5.85 -27.03 -14.08
N ASP A 567 5.31 -27.90 -13.21
CA ASP A 567 3.88 -28.04 -12.94
C ASP A 567 3.30 -26.72 -12.36
N MET A 568 3.99 -26.10 -11.39
CA MET A 568 3.58 -24.81 -10.80
C MET A 568 3.70 -23.64 -11.79
N GLY A 569 4.75 -23.62 -12.61
CA GLY A 569 4.91 -22.64 -13.69
C GLY A 569 3.89 -22.82 -14.82
N GLN A 570 3.36 -24.03 -15.03
CA GLN A 570 2.23 -24.26 -15.93
C GLN A 570 0.90 -23.80 -15.31
N LYS A 571 0.66 -24.10 -14.02
CA LYS A 571 -0.50 -23.54 -13.28
C LYS A 571 -0.52 -22.01 -13.33
N GLY A 572 0.62 -21.36 -13.06
CA GLY A 572 0.75 -19.89 -13.05
C GLY A 572 0.40 -19.25 -14.38
N ARG A 573 1.00 -19.73 -15.48
CA ARG A 573 0.69 -19.25 -16.84
C ARG A 573 -0.77 -19.49 -17.25
N ASN A 574 -1.39 -20.54 -16.72
CA ASN A 574 -2.80 -20.86 -16.99
C ASN A 574 -3.78 -20.14 -16.05
N GLY A 575 -3.32 -19.30 -15.11
CA GLY A 575 -4.19 -18.65 -14.12
C GLY A 575 -4.81 -19.61 -13.08
N LYS A 576 -4.20 -20.79 -12.85
CA LYS A 576 -4.75 -21.88 -12.01
C LYS A 576 -3.99 -22.12 -10.71
N LEU A 577 -3.23 -21.13 -10.22
CA LEU A 577 -2.62 -21.18 -8.88
C LEU A 577 -3.68 -20.86 -7.83
N THR A 578 -3.81 -21.71 -6.82
CA THR A 578 -4.72 -21.45 -5.69
C THR A 578 -4.01 -20.69 -4.56
N ILE A 579 -4.75 -20.27 -3.53
CA ILE A 579 -4.18 -19.60 -2.36
C ILE A 579 -3.29 -20.58 -1.57
N GLU A 580 -3.67 -21.85 -1.51
CA GLU A 580 -2.95 -22.95 -0.86
C GLU A 580 -1.62 -23.26 -1.56
N ASP A 581 -1.60 -23.14 -2.90
CA ASP A 581 -0.37 -23.24 -3.71
C ASP A 581 0.64 -22.13 -3.37
N MET A 582 0.20 -20.96 -2.86
CA MET A 582 1.05 -19.78 -2.62
C MET A 582 1.34 -19.47 -1.14
N THR A 583 0.77 -20.24 -0.19
CA THR A 583 0.80 -19.89 1.24
C THR A 583 1.74 -20.79 2.04
N GLY A 584 2.44 -20.25 3.05
CA GLY A 584 3.12 -21.06 4.06
C GLY A 584 4.43 -21.73 3.63
N GLY A 585 5.14 -21.17 2.63
CA GLY A 585 6.55 -21.49 2.42
C GLY A 585 7.42 -20.98 3.56
N THR A 586 8.53 -21.67 3.85
CA THR A 586 9.49 -21.37 4.92
C THR A 586 10.70 -20.57 4.43
N PHE A 587 11.01 -20.66 3.13
CA PHE A 587 12.07 -19.93 2.45
C PHE A 587 11.60 -19.56 1.02
N THR A 588 12.18 -18.54 0.40
CA THR A 588 11.87 -18.18 -1.01
C THR A 588 13.12 -18.07 -1.87
N ILE A 589 13.00 -18.51 -3.12
CA ILE A 589 13.96 -18.26 -4.20
C ILE A 589 13.30 -17.38 -5.27
N ASP A 590 13.94 -16.26 -5.58
CA ASP A 590 13.51 -15.28 -6.57
C ASP A 590 14.45 -15.29 -7.78
N GLU A 591 13.94 -15.72 -8.93
CA GLU A 591 14.71 -15.88 -10.16
C GLU A 591 14.64 -14.61 -11.02
N SER A 592 15.20 -13.49 -10.53
CA SER A 592 15.25 -12.24 -11.32
C SER A 592 16.16 -12.34 -12.55
N GLY A 593 17.02 -13.35 -12.62
CA GLY A 593 17.96 -13.59 -13.71
C GLY A 593 17.33 -13.82 -15.08
N VAL A 594 16.11 -14.36 -15.17
CA VAL A 594 15.39 -14.55 -16.45
C VAL A 594 15.04 -13.23 -17.13
N PHE A 595 14.90 -12.15 -16.35
CA PHE A 595 14.68 -10.79 -16.86
C PHE A 595 15.98 -10.05 -17.17
N GLY A 596 17.13 -10.75 -17.12
CA GLY A 596 18.45 -10.19 -17.42
C GLY A 596 19.09 -9.39 -16.27
N SER A 597 18.47 -9.39 -15.08
CA SER A 597 19.00 -8.74 -13.88
C SER A 597 20.42 -9.23 -13.57
N LEU A 598 21.35 -8.31 -13.31
CA LEU A 598 22.74 -8.65 -12.98
C LEU A 598 22.90 -8.94 -11.49
N MET A 599 22.31 -8.10 -10.64
CA MET A 599 22.37 -8.15 -9.19
C MET A 599 21.28 -7.22 -8.63
N GLY A 600 20.60 -7.63 -7.56
CA GLY A 600 19.54 -6.85 -6.91
C GLY A 600 19.24 -7.39 -5.50
N THR A 601 18.35 -6.71 -4.79
CA THR A 601 17.91 -7.07 -3.43
C THR A 601 16.43 -7.47 -3.46
N THR A 602 16.12 -8.72 -3.18
CA THR A 602 14.72 -9.18 -3.09
C THR A 602 14.13 -8.87 -1.70
N MET A 603 12.84 -8.51 -1.66
CA MET A 603 12.09 -8.31 -0.41
C MET A 603 11.71 -9.64 0.25
N ILE A 604 11.81 -9.72 1.57
CA ILE A 604 11.44 -10.92 2.35
C ILE A 604 9.92 -11.12 2.32
N ASN A 605 9.47 -12.35 2.11
CA ASN A 605 8.04 -12.72 2.15
C ASN A 605 7.64 -13.17 3.57
N LEU A 606 7.07 -12.28 4.38
CA LEU A 606 6.66 -12.62 5.76
C LEU A 606 5.66 -13.80 5.79
N PRO A 607 5.76 -14.71 6.78
CA PRO A 607 6.60 -14.66 7.99
C PRO A 607 8.01 -15.27 7.82
N GLN A 608 8.48 -15.53 6.59
CA GLN A 608 9.83 -16.07 6.37
C GLN A 608 10.91 -15.07 6.83
N THR A 609 12.10 -15.59 7.12
CA THR A 609 13.24 -14.77 7.57
C THR A 609 14.20 -14.43 6.43
N ALA A 610 14.23 -15.20 5.34
CA ALA A 610 15.22 -15.03 4.28
C ALA A 610 14.71 -15.35 2.88
N VAL A 611 15.28 -14.69 1.88
CA VAL A 611 15.02 -14.89 0.44
C VAL A 611 16.33 -14.88 -0.36
N LEU A 612 16.49 -15.86 -1.25
CA LEU A 612 17.62 -15.97 -2.18
C LEU A 612 17.26 -15.38 -3.54
N GLY A 613 17.94 -14.31 -3.94
CA GLY A 613 17.90 -13.77 -5.30
C GLY A 613 18.93 -14.45 -6.21
N VAL A 614 18.46 -15.01 -7.33
CA VAL A 614 19.25 -15.69 -8.36
C VAL A 614 19.25 -14.85 -9.63
N HIS A 615 20.45 -14.44 -10.08
CA HIS A 615 20.63 -13.45 -11.14
C HIS A 615 21.10 -14.04 -12.47
N SER A 616 21.24 -13.19 -13.50
CA SER A 616 21.63 -13.65 -14.84
C SER A 616 23.06 -14.18 -14.88
N ILE A 617 23.23 -15.33 -15.53
CA ILE A 617 24.55 -15.91 -15.80
C ILE A 617 25.20 -15.13 -16.94
N ARG A 618 26.41 -14.61 -16.73
CA ARG A 618 27.16 -13.82 -17.71
C ARG A 618 28.60 -14.31 -17.81
N GLU A 619 29.10 -14.45 -19.03
CA GLU A 619 30.52 -14.73 -19.29
C GLU A 619 31.37 -13.55 -18.80
N ARG A 620 32.27 -13.79 -17.84
CA ARG A 620 33.16 -12.78 -17.24
C ARG A 620 34.61 -13.28 -17.22
N PRO A 621 35.61 -12.38 -17.40
CA PRO A 621 37.02 -12.73 -17.22
C PRO A 621 37.35 -12.81 -15.72
N ILE A 622 37.70 -14.00 -15.24
CA ILE A 622 38.03 -14.29 -13.83
C ILE A 622 39.44 -14.87 -13.73
N ALA A 623 40.16 -14.55 -12.65
CA ALA A 623 41.48 -15.12 -12.37
C ALA A 623 41.34 -16.51 -11.74
N VAL A 624 41.66 -17.55 -12.50
CA VAL A 624 41.63 -18.95 -12.05
C VAL A 624 43.04 -19.53 -12.16
N ASN A 625 43.61 -19.94 -11.03
CA ASN A 625 44.99 -20.45 -10.91
C ASN A 625 46.04 -19.49 -11.54
N GLY A 626 45.90 -18.19 -11.27
CA GLY A 626 46.81 -17.15 -11.77
C GLY A 626 46.67 -16.82 -13.27
N LYS A 627 45.68 -17.39 -13.97
CA LYS A 627 45.38 -17.10 -15.38
C LYS A 627 44.00 -16.48 -15.51
N VAL A 628 43.88 -15.45 -16.35
CA VAL A 628 42.55 -14.94 -16.74
C VAL A 628 41.88 -15.98 -17.64
N GLN A 629 40.69 -16.42 -17.23
CA GLN A 629 39.85 -17.34 -17.98
C GLN A 629 38.44 -16.76 -18.06
N VAL A 630 37.77 -16.93 -19.19
CA VAL A 630 36.35 -16.57 -19.31
C VAL A 630 35.52 -17.67 -18.65
N ARG A 631 34.55 -17.26 -17.82
CA ARG A 631 33.70 -18.15 -17.02
C ARG A 631 32.26 -17.65 -16.98
N PRO A 632 31.25 -18.55 -17.03
CA PRO A 632 29.85 -18.22 -16.80
C PRO A 632 29.64 -17.94 -15.31
N MET A 633 29.64 -16.67 -14.94
CA MET A 633 29.49 -16.22 -13.55
C MET A 633 28.06 -15.80 -13.25
N MET A 634 27.60 -16.07 -12.03
CA MET A 634 26.29 -15.67 -11.53
C MET A 634 26.43 -14.96 -10.18
N TYR A 635 25.59 -13.96 -9.90
CA TYR A 635 25.48 -13.37 -8.57
C TYR A 635 24.31 -14.00 -7.79
N LEU A 636 24.59 -14.36 -6.54
CA LEU A 636 23.59 -14.69 -5.52
C LEU A 636 23.48 -13.54 -4.53
N SER A 637 22.26 -13.21 -4.14
CA SER A 637 21.97 -12.30 -3.03
C SER A 637 21.12 -13.02 -1.98
N LEU A 638 21.48 -12.94 -0.70
CA LEU A 638 20.59 -13.38 0.38
C LEU A 638 20.14 -12.14 1.15
N THR A 639 18.87 -11.77 1.02
CA THR A 639 18.24 -10.80 1.93
C THR A 639 17.67 -11.57 3.11
N TYR A 640 17.99 -11.13 4.32
CA TYR A 640 17.53 -11.79 5.55
C TYR A 640 17.21 -10.80 6.67
N ASP A 641 16.34 -11.19 7.59
CA ASP A 641 15.97 -10.41 8.75
C ASP A 641 17.05 -10.49 9.83
N HIS A 642 17.78 -9.39 10.03
CA HIS A 642 18.89 -9.29 10.96
C HIS A 642 18.45 -9.35 12.44
N ARG A 643 17.15 -9.41 12.72
CA ARG A 643 16.63 -9.73 14.06
C ARG A 643 16.82 -11.20 14.45
N LEU A 644 17.01 -12.10 13.47
CA LEU A 644 17.19 -13.54 13.69
C LEU A 644 18.53 -14.06 13.17
N LEU A 645 19.09 -13.45 12.12
CA LEU A 645 20.30 -13.93 11.45
C LEU A 645 21.40 -12.87 11.47
N ASP A 646 22.58 -13.20 12.00
CA ASP A 646 23.76 -12.35 11.87
C ASP A 646 24.45 -12.53 10.50
N GLY A 647 25.36 -11.61 10.18
CA GLY A 647 26.23 -11.70 9.00
C GLY A 647 27.02 -13.01 8.86
N ARG A 648 27.27 -13.74 9.95
CA ARG A 648 27.94 -15.04 9.96
C ARG A 648 27.04 -16.14 9.38
N GLU A 649 25.79 -16.23 9.85
CA GLU A 649 24.78 -17.16 9.35
C GLU A 649 24.41 -16.86 7.90
N GLY A 650 24.14 -15.58 7.58
CA GLY A 650 23.77 -15.17 6.22
C GLY A 650 24.87 -15.41 5.19
N THR A 651 26.13 -15.06 5.53
CA THR A 651 27.28 -15.34 4.64
C THR A 651 27.60 -16.83 4.58
N GLY A 652 27.52 -17.54 5.71
CA GLY A 652 27.73 -18.99 5.76
C GLY A 652 26.74 -19.76 4.89
N PHE A 653 25.48 -19.31 4.83
CA PHE A 653 24.49 -19.88 3.93
C PHE A 653 24.84 -19.67 2.45
N LEU A 654 25.15 -18.44 2.03
CA LEU A 654 25.54 -18.19 0.63
C LEU A 654 26.82 -18.93 0.23
N VAL A 655 27.82 -19.00 1.11
CA VAL A 655 29.06 -19.76 0.84
C VAL A 655 28.77 -21.25 0.68
N LYS A 656 27.90 -21.85 1.50
CA LYS A 656 27.45 -23.24 1.30
C LYS A 656 26.76 -23.43 -0.04
N VAL A 657 25.80 -22.57 -0.41
CA VAL A 657 25.12 -22.66 -1.71
C VAL A 657 26.11 -22.53 -2.86
N LYS A 658 27.04 -21.56 -2.81
CA LYS A 658 28.15 -21.40 -3.77
C LYS A 658 28.98 -22.68 -3.89
N GLU A 659 29.43 -23.26 -2.78
CA GLU A 659 30.23 -24.49 -2.76
C GLU A 659 29.50 -25.69 -3.41
N TYR A 660 28.18 -25.80 -3.24
CA TYR A 660 27.37 -26.81 -3.93
C TYR A 660 27.19 -26.54 -5.43
N MET A 661 27.20 -25.28 -5.87
CA MET A 661 27.09 -24.94 -7.30
C MET A 661 28.42 -25.09 -8.04
N GLU A 662 29.53 -24.75 -7.38
CA GLU A 662 30.89 -24.89 -7.92
C GLU A 662 31.40 -26.34 -7.88
N ASP A 663 30.88 -27.17 -6.97
CA ASP A 663 31.10 -28.62 -6.96
C ASP A 663 29.78 -29.41 -6.76
N PRO A 664 28.99 -29.62 -7.84
CA PRO A 664 27.67 -30.25 -7.74
C PRO A 664 27.73 -31.73 -7.35
N ARG A 665 28.91 -32.37 -7.31
CA ARG A 665 29.06 -33.73 -6.75
C ARG A 665 28.75 -33.76 -5.25
N ARG A 666 28.92 -32.62 -4.57
CA ARG A 666 28.57 -32.45 -3.14
C ARG A 666 27.07 -32.50 -2.87
N LEU A 667 26.21 -32.35 -3.89
CA LEU A 667 24.75 -32.49 -3.75
C LEU A 667 24.30 -33.94 -3.44
N LEU A 668 25.22 -34.90 -3.59
CA LEU A 668 25.03 -36.33 -3.29
C LEU A 668 25.47 -36.74 -1.88
N LEU A 669 26.10 -35.82 -1.13
CA LEU A 669 26.56 -36.01 0.24
C LEU A 669 25.49 -35.54 1.24
#